data_AF-A0A5N9B061-F1
#
_entry.id   AF-A0A5N9B061-F1
#
_cell.length_a   1.000
_cell.length_b   1.000
_cell.length_c   1.000
_cell.angle_alpha   90.00
_cell.angle_beta   90.00
_cell.angle_gamma   90.00
#
_symmetry.space_group_name_H-M   'P 1'
#
loop_
_entity.id
_entity.type
_entity.pdbx_description
1 polymer ?
#
loop_
_entity_poly.entity_id
_entity_poly.type
_entity_poly.pdbx_seq_one_letter_code
_entity_poly.pdbx_strand_id
1 'polypeptide(L)'
;MISLSKIDKLLKTFRQWELDKVKHTEVSDYFAKVIFVENSKNSLVDFFNVEDNLSLVLNQIKAFNEVYSEEPIDVLKGICHIIEGYQCSRISHQESLFLVDYFKWRFYICNSVRQEFDNLVVLGKISAVKVACVFTEELDSKGFLDDLEDYGEFFEQIMVYWYQEILKGSLNIQTVLTVPREIALALNHLSTCQQEQKKIISDKDIFQKFYPVFISVQIFSMSKLVVEAEKLGIPFGIKEMSKDSLLDINLLEIFVENFDINEILHRFHSISNWLSDVNTWTNYDGVVLTPQIINYLAQKDTKIEILLERLDYYRAETINGQFIPNNLIQKELEFKHFESFVRNLYRETLGFSYNDWDFHRRDLQLSRFTIPNIYEGFNRLKTLPISKKSKSVEITEIQKNNAFRCAYEAMCFLSFLEKFKSHTSRDIIIIGNERYGRQWVIELIEPYITDWATVKYQYIRSGASMRMTVPHIFPTEFVSKLNHDMPHIIVVDGANRPISNPYSQSSQKNVFMGDDFMRTSRAMRSVANWFAAFNYARSGHKIGEWADNNILPSNRLPELVRWHEFERVIAQISPWIFPGMSYRVMPWAPELKKNVVLGDVIVNRKDQNFFGDIPTVVLANTNIYRDQWNNMPKELEDTKTYYFDGPEGLVKDDLNVGFGKYGFEVRLEGPTTDMFVFEIQKIMRKYIDTNIDNFRLKNGQISI
;
A
#
# COMPACT_ATOMS: atom_id res chain seq x y z
N MET A 1 -32.92 48.43 -44.18
CA MET A 1 -33.26 47.37 -45.13
C MET A 1 -31.99 46.92 -45.81
N ILE A 2 -31.57 45.68 -45.57
CA ILE A 2 -30.43 45.04 -46.25
C ILE A 2 -30.78 44.93 -47.76
N SER A 3 -29.82 45.12 -48.66
CA SER A 3 -30.08 44.84 -50.08
C SER A 3 -30.30 43.35 -50.27
N LEU A 4 -31.37 42.95 -50.97
CA LEU A 4 -31.68 41.56 -51.32
C LEU A 4 -30.44 40.80 -51.87
N SER A 5 -29.53 41.51 -52.56
CA SER A 5 -28.27 40.99 -53.06
C SER A 5 -27.25 40.51 -52.01
N LYS A 6 -27.22 41.07 -50.79
CA LYS A 6 -26.30 40.64 -49.70
C LYS A 6 -26.80 39.34 -49.06
N ILE A 7 -28.12 39.20 -48.85
CA ILE A 7 -28.76 37.99 -48.30
C ILE A 7 -28.58 36.80 -49.26
N ASP A 8 -28.85 37.00 -50.55
CA ASP A 8 -28.65 35.96 -51.57
C ASP A 8 -27.21 35.45 -51.62
N LYS A 9 -26.23 36.35 -51.45
CA LYS A 9 -24.81 35.98 -51.43
C LYS A 9 -24.47 35.11 -50.22
N LEU A 10 -24.93 35.48 -49.02
CA LEU A 10 -24.71 34.71 -47.79
C LEU A 10 -25.34 33.31 -47.86
N LEU A 11 -26.61 33.23 -48.29
CA LEU A 11 -27.31 31.96 -48.43
C LEU A 11 -26.67 31.07 -49.50
N LYS A 12 -26.18 31.64 -50.61
CA LYS A 12 -25.45 30.88 -51.64
C LYS A 12 -24.15 30.28 -51.10
N THR A 13 -23.37 31.06 -50.33
CA THR A 13 -22.14 30.56 -49.70
C THR A 13 -22.43 29.48 -48.65
N PHE A 14 -23.48 29.66 -47.85
CA PHE A 14 -23.88 28.65 -46.85
C PHE A 14 -24.40 27.36 -47.50
N ARG A 15 -25.23 27.48 -48.55
CA ARG A 15 -25.72 26.32 -49.32
C ARG A 15 -24.58 25.51 -49.92
N GLN A 16 -23.52 26.18 -50.38
CA GLN A 16 -22.32 25.47 -50.86
C GLN A 16 -21.65 24.70 -49.71
N TRP A 17 -21.45 25.32 -48.56
CA TRP A 17 -20.92 24.64 -47.36
C TRP A 17 -21.81 23.45 -46.95
N GLU A 18 -23.14 23.61 -46.96
CA GLU A 18 -24.11 22.55 -46.61
C GLU A 18 -24.02 21.34 -47.56
N LEU A 19 -23.91 21.60 -48.87
CA LEU A 19 -23.70 20.56 -49.90
C LEU A 19 -22.37 19.84 -49.72
N ASP A 20 -21.32 20.57 -49.32
CA ASP A 20 -19.97 20.03 -49.18
C ASP A 20 -19.77 19.25 -47.87
N LYS A 21 -20.41 19.65 -46.77
CA LYS A 21 -20.11 19.16 -45.41
C LYS A 21 -21.19 18.30 -44.77
N VAL A 22 -22.46 18.54 -45.06
CA VAL A 22 -23.56 18.02 -44.24
C VAL A 22 -24.47 17.07 -45.00
N LYS A 23 -24.59 17.24 -46.33
CA LYS A 23 -25.44 16.43 -47.24
C LYS A 23 -26.83 16.12 -46.63
N HIS A 24 -27.86 16.87 -47.06
CA HIS A 24 -29.30 16.59 -46.85
C HIS A 24 -30.03 17.30 -45.67
N THR A 25 -29.56 18.43 -45.15
CA THR A 25 -30.24 19.14 -44.05
C THR A 25 -31.29 20.20 -44.45
N GLU A 26 -31.35 20.60 -45.72
CA GLU A 26 -32.28 21.62 -46.28
C GLU A 26 -32.33 22.96 -45.51
N VAL A 27 -31.30 23.30 -44.71
CA VAL A 27 -31.24 24.49 -43.85
C VAL A 27 -31.24 25.77 -44.68
N SER A 28 -30.45 25.82 -45.77
CA SER A 28 -30.43 26.98 -46.67
C SER A 28 -31.80 27.23 -47.32
N ASP A 29 -32.52 26.15 -47.64
CA ASP A 29 -33.84 26.21 -48.27
C ASP A 29 -34.93 26.63 -47.27
N TYR A 30 -34.78 26.25 -45.99
CA TYR A 30 -35.64 26.77 -44.91
C TYR A 30 -35.46 28.28 -44.71
N PHE A 31 -34.23 28.78 -44.62
CA PHE A 31 -33.99 30.23 -44.51
C PHE A 31 -34.57 31.00 -45.70
N ALA A 32 -34.37 30.48 -46.93
CA ALA A 32 -34.95 31.09 -48.12
C ALA A 32 -36.50 31.15 -48.02
N LYS A 33 -37.16 30.06 -47.60
CA LYS A 33 -38.62 30.06 -47.40
C LYS A 33 -39.06 31.06 -46.32
N VAL A 34 -38.35 31.16 -45.20
CA VAL A 34 -38.73 32.06 -44.09
C VAL A 34 -38.53 33.54 -44.46
N ILE A 35 -37.45 33.88 -45.17
CA ILE A 35 -37.11 35.26 -45.52
C ILE A 35 -37.92 35.79 -46.72
N PHE A 36 -38.25 34.94 -47.70
CA PHE A 36 -38.89 35.36 -48.96
C PHE A 36 -40.43 35.19 -49.02
N VAL A 37 -41.07 34.63 -47.99
CA VAL A 37 -42.55 34.54 -47.93
C VAL A 37 -43.13 35.82 -47.34
N GLU A 38 -43.79 36.61 -48.20
CA GLU A 38 -44.58 37.80 -47.81
C GLU A 38 -45.81 37.42 -46.97
N ASN A 39 -46.14 38.30 -46.01
CA ASN A 39 -47.39 38.38 -45.24
C ASN A 39 -47.52 37.52 -43.97
N SER A 40 -46.74 37.85 -42.95
CA SER A 40 -47.25 38.13 -41.60
C SER A 40 -46.13 38.73 -40.74
N LYS A 41 -46.46 39.49 -39.69
CA LYS A 41 -45.49 39.97 -38.69
C LYS A 41 -44.79 38.77 -38.06
N ASN A 42 -43.65 38.36 -38.62
CA ASN A 42 -42.88 37.21 -38.18
C ASN A 42 -41.61 37.71 -37.48
N SER A 43 -41.51 37.42 -36.20
CA SER A 43 -40.40 37.74 -35.30
C SER A 43 -39.03 37.34 -35.87
N LEU A 44 -38.96 36.23 -36.60
CA LEU A 44 -37.75 35.73 -37.25
C LEU A 44 -37.31 36.62 -38.41
N VAL A 45 -38.26 37.06 -39.25
CA VAL A 45 -37.98 37.91 -40.41
C VAL A 45 -37.47 39.27 -39.94
N ASP A 46 -38.07 39.83 -38.88
CA ASP A 46 -37.63 41.09 -38.28
C ASP A 46 -36.21 40.98 -37.70
N PHE A 47 -35.85 39.85 -37.08
CA PHE A 47 -34.50 39.61 -36.55
C PHE A 47 -33.45 39.44 -37.66
N PHE A 48 -33.74 38.66 -38.70
CA PHE A 48 -32.79 38.43 -39.80
C PHE A 48 -32.60 39.63 -40.73
N ASN A 49 -33.55 40.57 -40.75
CA ASN A 49 -33.47 41.81 -41.54
C ASN A 49 -32.56 42.88 -40.91
N VAL A 50 -32.09 42.68 -39.68
CA VAL A 50 -31.05 43.50 -39.04
C VAL A 50 -29.68 43.05 -39.54
N GLU A 51 -28.80 44.01 -39.82
CA GLU A 51 -27.50 43.76 -40.45
C GLU A 51 -26.65 42.77 -39.63
N ASP A 52 -26.03 41.81 -40.32
CA ASP A 52 -25.14 40.74 -39.82
C ASP A 52 -25.76 39.59 -39.01
N ASN A 53 -27.02 39.69 -38.57
CA ASN A 53 -27.71 38.65 -37.80
C ASN A 53 -27.84 37.30 -38.52
N LEU A 54 -28.18 37.33 -39.82
CA LEU A 54 -28.23 36.12 -40.63
C LEU A 54 -26.84 35.48 -40.73
N SER A 55 -25.80 36.28 -40.94
CA SER A 55 -24.43 35.76 -40.99
C SER A 55 -24.00 35.14 -39.67
N LEU A 56 -24.38 35.75 -38.55
CA LEU A 56 -24.10 35.24 -37.21
C LEU A 56 -24.75 33.87 -36.98
N VAL A 57 -26.04 33.73 -37.30
CA VAL A 57 -26.76 32.46 -37.14
C VAL A 57 -26.19 31.38 -38.06
N LEU A 58 -25.87 31.71 -39.32
CA LEU A 58 -25.23 30.77 -40.22
C LEU A 58 -23.85 30.33 -39.69
N ASN A 59 -23.07 31.22 -39.11
CA ASN A 59 -21.78 30.88 -38.49
C ASN A 59 -21.95 29.99 -37.25
N GLN A 60 -22.95 30.26 -36.39
CA GLN A 60 -23.28 29.39 -35.26
C GLN A 60 -23.59 27.97 -35.73
N ILE A 61 -24.43 27.81 -36.76
CA ILE A 61 -24.79 26.49 -37.30
C ILE A 61 -23.54 25.73 -37.77
N LYS A 62 -22.62 26.41 -38.47
CA LYS A 62 -21.36 25.78 -38.88
C LYS A 62 -20.52 25.35 -37.68
N ALA A 63 -20.31 26.26 -36.73
CA ALA A 63 -19.47 26.02 -35.57
C ALA A 63 -19.98 24.85 -34.71
N PHE A 64 -21.29 24.77 -34.47
CA PHE A 64 -21.90 23.67 -33.71
C PHE A 64 -21.79 22.32 -34.43
N ASN A 65 -21.97 22.31 -35.75
CA ASN A 65 -21.79 21.09 -36.54
C ASN A 65 -20.34 20.63 -36.55
N GLU A 66 -19.40 21.55 -36.71
CA GLU A 66 -17.97 21.24 -36.81
C GLU A 66 -17.37 20.80 -35.47
N VAL A 67 -17.81 21.39 -34.34
CA VAL A 67 -17.24 21.09 -33.01
C VAL A 67 -18.05 20.06 -32.21
N TYR A 68 -19.38 20.15 -32.21
CA TYR A 68 -20.24 19.26 -31.42
C TYR A 68 -20.93 18.17 -32.24
N SER A 69 -20.71 18.11 -33.56
CA SER A 69 -21.40 17.19 -34.47
C SER A 69 -22.93 17.29 -34.37
N GLU A 70 -23.46 18.46 -33.99
CA GLU A 70 -24.90 18.70 -33.97
C GLU A 70 -25.43 18.84 -35.40
N GLU A 71 -26.61 18.27 -35.65
CA GLU A 71 -27.29 18.39 -36.94
C GLU A 71 -27.68 19.85 -37.19
N PRO A 72 -27.24 20.48 -38.30
CA PRO A 72 -27.51 21.88 -38.61
C PRO A 72 -28.98 22.32 -38.51
N ILE A 73 -29.89 21.41 -38.86
CA ILE A 73 -31.34 21.66 -38.79
C ILE A 73 -31.85 21.74 -37.35
N ASP A 74 -31.25 21.01 -36.41
CA ASP A 74 -31.65 21.03 -35.00
C ASP A 74 -31.08 22.25 -34.27
N VAL A 75 -29.84 22.65 -34.61
CA VAL A 75 -29.26 23.94 -34.17
C VAL A 75 -30.15 25.10 -34.63
N LEU A 76 -30.58 25.08 -35.89
CA LEU A 76 -31.51 26.07 -36.44
C LEU A 76 -32.84 26.11 -35.68
N LYS A 77 -33.47 24.96 -35.43
CA LYS A 77 -34.72 24.89 -34.66
C LYS A 77 -34.55 25.48 -33.26
N GLY A 78 -33.45 25.20 -32.59
CA GLY A 78 -33.12 25.77 -31.28
C GLY A 78 -33.01 27.30 -31.35
N ILE A 79 -32.27 27.83 -32.32
CA ILE A 79 -32.14 29.28 -32.56
C ILE A 79 -33.51 29.91 -32.84
N CYS A 80 -34.33 29.29 -33.70
CA CYS A 80 -35.68 29.78 -33.98
C CYS A 80 -36.55 29.82 -32.73
N HIS A 81 -36.51 28.76 -31.91
CA HIS A 81 -37.24 28.68 -30.65
C HIS A 81 -36.85 29.79 -29.68
N ILE A 82 -35.55 30.10 -29.58
CA ILE A 82 -35.03 31.19 -28.75
C ILE A 82 -35.54 32.56 -29.24
N ILE A 83 -35.44 32.83 -30.54
CA ILE A 83 -35.86 34.11 -31.14
C ILE A 83 -37.38 34.32 -30.96
N GLU A 84 -38.18 33.31 -31.27
CA GLU A 84 -39.64 33.37 -31.14
C GLU A 84 -40.08 33.49 -29.68
N GLY A 85 -39.48 32.69 -28.79
CA GLY A 85 -39.78 32.70 -27.36
C GLY A 85 -39.47 34.05 -26.70
N TYR A 86 -38.28 34.60 -26.99
CA TYR A 86 -37.87 35.90 -26.46
C TYR A 86 -38.82 37.03 -26.87
N GLN A 87 -39.21 37.09 -28.15
CA GLN A 87 -40.10 38.16 -28.64
C GLN A 87 -41.54 38.05 -28.12
N CYS A 88 -42.03 36.85 -27.80
CA CYS A 88 -43.33 36.65 -27.15
C CYS A 88 -43.37 37.18 -25.70
N SER A 89 -42.22 37.33 -25.04
CA SER A 89 -42.10 37.71 -23.62
C SER A 89 -42.21 39.23 -23.32
N ARG A 90 -42.40 40.08 -24.35
CA ARG A 90 -42.65 41.55 -24.32
C ARG A 90 -41.58 42.45 -23.71
N ILE A 91 -40.66 42.99 -24.51
CA ILE A 91 -39.98 44.26 -24.21
C ILE A 91 -39.70 45.00 -25.57
N SER A 92 -39.54 46.33 -25.54
CA SER A 92 -39.55 47.28 -26.68
C SER A 92 -38.41 47.12 -27.72
N HIS A 93 -38.47 47.86 -28.85
CA HIS A 93 -37.48 47.91 -29.95
C HIS A 93 -35.98 48.04 -29.58
N GLN A 94 -35.62 48.35 -28.32
CA GLN A 94 -34.23 48.34 -27.83
C GLN A 94 -33.64 46.93 -27.60
N GLU A 95 -34.37 45.86 -27.89
CA GLU A 95 -34.01 44.48 -27.53
C GLU A 95 -33.41 43.59 -28.62
N SER A 96 -33.47 44.00 -29.89
CA SER A 96 -32.80 43.25 -30.95
C SER A 96 -31.28 43.16 -30.71
N LEU A 97 -30.69 44.15 -30.02
CA LEU A 97 -29.26 44.17 -29.67
C LEU A 97 -28.84 43.06 -28.69
N PHE A 98 -29.73 42.66 -27.76
CA PHE A 98 -29.38 41.64 -26.76
C PHE A 98 -29.29 40.24 -27.38
N LEU A 99 -30.25 39.87 -28.25
CA LEU A 99 -30.21 38.57 -28.93
C LEU A 99 -28.97 38.43 -29.81
N VAL A 100 -28.54 39.52 -30.45
CA VAL A 100 -27.31 39.53 -31.27
C VAL A 100 -26.08 39.27 -30.39
N ASP A 101 -25.99 39.95 -29.26
CA ASP A 101 -24.90 39.75 -28.30
C ASP A 101 -24.92 38.34 -27.70
N TYR A 102 -26.10 37.80 -27.39
CA TYR A 102 -26.24 36.41 -26.92
C TYR A 102 -25.77 35.40 -27.98
N PHE A 103 -26.26 35.49 -29.22
CA PHE A 103 -25.84 34.55 -30.27
C PHE A 103 -24.37 34.70 -30.68
N LYS A 104 -23.75 35.86 -30.44
CA LYS A 104 -22.30 36.03 -30.59
C LYS A 104 -21.53 35.10 -29.65
N TRP A 105 -21.94 35.03 -28.39
CA TRP A 105 -21.22 34.30 -27.34
C TRP A 105 -21.74 32.89 -27.06
N ARG A 106 -22.98 32.57 -27.47
CA ARG A 106 -23.68 31.30 -27.19
C ARG A 106 -22.86 30.04 -27.50
N PHE A 107 -22.09 30.05 -28.58
CA PHE A 107 -21.25 28.90 -28.98
C PHE A 107 -20.21 28.55 -27.92
N TYR A 108 -19.59 29.56 -27.29
CA TYR A 108 -18.53 29.40 -26.31
C TYR A 108 -19.04 29.12 -24.89
N ILE A 109 -20.35 29.22 -24.65
CA ILE A 109 -20.95 28.74 -23.40
C ILE A 109 -20.92 27.21 -23.40
N CYS A 110 -20.41 26.61 -22.32
CA CYS A 110 -20.22 25.17 -22.21
C CYS A 110 -21.52 24.39 -22.49
N ASN A 111 -21.42 23.32 -23.28
CA ASN A 111 -22.59 22.58 -23.76
C ASN A 111 -23.47 22.05 -22.60
N SER A 112 -22.85 21.63 -21.50
CA SER A 112 -23.53 21.09 -20.31
C SER A 112 -24.47 22.07 -19.59
N VAL A 113 -24.30 23.39 -19.77
CA VAL A 113 -25.10 24.44 -19.12
C VAL A 113 -25.82 25.36 -20.10
N ARG A 114 -25.45 25.32 -21.39
CA ARG A 114 -25.98 26.19 -22.46
C ARG A 114 -27.50 26.16 -22.56
N GLN A 115 -28.12 24.98 -22.45
CA GLN A 115 -29.57 24.83 -22.55
C GLN A 115 -30.33 25.56 -21.45
N GLU A 116 -29.75 25.72 -20.26
CA GLU A 116 -30.35 26.49 -19.17
C GLU A 116 -30.38 27.98 -19.51
N PHE A 117 -29.31 28.53 -20.10
CA PHE A 117 -29.29 29.89 -20.59
C PHE A 117 -30.26 30.11 -21.75
N ASP A 118 -30.33 29.18 -22.71
CA ASP A 118 -31.31 29.22 -23.81
C ASP A 118 -32.75 29.34 -23.26
N ASN A 119 -33.09 28.53 -22.25
CA ASN A 119 -34.39 28.58 -21.58
C ASN A 119 -34.63 29.92 -20.86
N LEU A 120 -33.61 30.50 -20.21
CA LEU A 120 -33.73 31.81 -19.57
C LEU A 120 -34.02 32.92 -20.59
N VAL A 121 -33.39 32.87 -21.78
CA VAL A 121 -33.68 33.78 -22.89
C VAL A 121 -35.12 33.62 -23.35
N VAL A 122 -35.59 32.39 -23.60
CA VAL A 122 -36.98 32.10 -24.00
C VAL A 122 -37.99 32.65 -22.99
N LEU A 123 -37.67 32.59 -21.70
CA LEU A 123 -38.52 33.10 -20.61
C LEU A 123 -38.42 34.62 -20.39
N GLY A 124 -37.60 35.34 -21.16
CA GLY A 124 -37.36 36.78 -20.99
C GLY A 124 -36.54 37.15 -19.74
N LYS A 125 -35.90 36.17 -19.09
CA LYS A 125 -35.10 36.33 -17.86
C LYS A 125 -33.62 36.56 -18.20
N ILE A 126 -33.31 37.73 -18.76
CA ILE A 126 -32.01 37.99 -19.40
C ILE A 126 -30.88 38.44 -18.47
N SER A 127 -31.11 38.62 -17.16
CA SER A 127 -30.08 39.14 -16.25
C SER A 127 -28.86 38.21 -16.14
N ALA A 128 -29.07 36.93 -15.85
CA ALA A 128 -28.00 35.94 -15.76
C ALA A 128 -27.34 35.68 -17.13
N VAL A 129 -28.13 35.74 -18.21
CA VAL A 129 -27.61 35.57 -19.58
C VAL A 129 -26.68 36.71 -19.97
N LYS A 130 -27.03 37.97 -19.64
CA LYS A 130 -26.13 39.12 -19.85
C LYS A 130 -24.81 38.95 -19.10
N VAL A 131 -24.87 38.48 -17.86
CA VAL A 131 -23.67 38.20 -17.05
C VAL A 131 -22.84 37.10 -17.71
N ALA A 132 -23.45 36.04 -18.24
CA ALA A 132 -22.76 34.99 -18.97
C ALA A 132 -22.09 35.52 -20.25
N CYS A 133 -22.75 36.34 -21.07
CA CYS A 133 -22.14 36.96 -22.25
C CYS A 133 -20.90 37.78 -21.89
N VAL A 134 -20.99 38.60 -20.83
CA VAL A 134 -19.85 39.41 -20.35
C VAL A 134 -18.70 38.52 -19.87
N PHE A 135 -19.00 37.39 -19.21
CA PHE A 135 -17.99 36.42 -18.80
C PHE A 135 -17.25 35.84 -20.02
N THR A 136 -18.00 35.39 -21.02
CA THR A 136 -17.46 34.83 -22.25
C THR A 136 -16.62 35.84 -23.03
N GLU A 137 -17.09 37.09 -23.13
CA GLU A 137 -16.36 38.18 -23.77
C GLU A 137 -15.03 38.47 -23.07
N GLU A 138 -15.02 38.50 -21.74
CA GLU A 138 -13.78 38.72 -21.01
C GLU A 138 -12.83 37.51 -21.11
N LEU A 139 -13.34 36.27 -21.19
CA LEU A 139 -12.52 35.08 -21.49
C LEU A 139 -11.84 35.21 -22.87
N ASP A 140 -12.60 35.59 -23.90
CA ASP A 140 -12.08 35.85 -25.25
C ASP A 140 -10.96 36.90 -25.23
N SER A 141 -11.19 38.00 -24.50
CA SER A 141 -10.20 39.09 -24.36
C SER A 141 -8.88 38.67 -23.72
N LYS A 142 -8.85 37.53 -23.01
CA LYS A 142 -7.65 36.93 -22.43
C LYS A 142 -7.01 35.83 -23.27
N GLY A 143 -7.61 35.50 -24.42
CA GLY A 143 -7.12 34.46 -25.31
C GLY A 143 -7.59 33.05 -24.95
N PHE A 144 -8.43 32.87 -23.91
CA PHE A 144 -8.85 31.53 -23.48
C PHE A 144 -9.75 30.80 -24.49
N LEU A 145 -10.27 31.51 -25.49
CA LEU A 145 -11.15 30.97 -26.53
C LEU A 145 -10.45 30.87 -27.90
N ASP A 146 -9.11 31.01 -27.95
CA ASP A 146 -8.33 30.81 -29.17
C ASP A 146 -8.25 29.31 -29.51
N ASP A 147 -8.68 28.95 -30.73
CA ASP A 147 -8.73 27.56 -31.22
C ASP A 147 -7.34 26.89 -31.30
N LEU A 148 -6.25 27.66 -31.17
CA LEU A 148 -4.88 27.16 -31.20
C LEU A 148 -4.37 26.64 -29.85
N GLU A 149 -5.08 26.91 -28.74
CA GLU A 149 -4.66 26.55 -27.38
C GLU A 149 -5.48 25.38 -26.81
N ASP A 150 -4.83 24.23 -26.55
CA ASP A 150 -5.46 23.08 -25.87
C ASP A 150 -5.28 23.18 -24.35
N TYR A 151 -6.26 23.81 -23.68
CA TYR A 151 -6.33 23.89 -22.22
C TYR A 151 -6.88 22.61 -21.55
N GLY A 152 -7.40 21.66 -22.33
CA GLY A 152 -7.91 20.37 -21.86
C GLY A 152 -9.22 20.41 -21.04
N GLU A 153 -9.68 19.22 -20.63
CA GLU A 153 -10.98 18.98 -19.95
C GLU A 153 -11.13 19.76 -18.63
N PHE A 154 -10.05 19.97 -17.88
CA PHE A 154 -10.11 20.68 -16.60
C PHE A 154 -10.45 22.16 -16.74
N PHE A 155 -10.03 22.81 -17.84
CA PHE A 155 -10.42 24.19 -18.12
C PHE A 155 -11.93 24.29 -18.43
N GLU A 156 -12.48 23.32 -19.17
CA GLU A 156 -13.93 23.23 -19.36
C GLU A 156 -14.67 23.07 -18.03
N GLN A 157 -14.19 22.23 -17.11
CA GLN A 157 -14.78 22.09 -15.77
C GLN A 157 -14.74 23.39 -14.96
N ILE A 158 -13.68 24.19 -15.08
CA ILE A 158 -13.58 25.52 -14.46
C ILE A 158 -14.64 26.45 -15.05
N MET A 159 -14.78 26.48 -16.38
CA MET A 159 -15.80 27.30 -17.03
C MET A 159 -17.22 26.89 -16.63
N VAL A 160 -17.51 25.59 -16.59
CA VAL A 160 -18.81 25.04 -16.15
C VAL A 160 -19.13 25.51 -14.73
N TYR A 161 -18.17 25.44 -13.81
CA TYR A 161 -18.35 25.93 -12.44
C TYR A 161 -18.78 27.41 -12.41
N TRP A 162 -18.03 28.28 -13.12
CA TRP A 162 -18.33 29.71 -13.13
C TRP A 162 -19.68 30.04 -13.80
N TYR A 163 -20.04 29.36 -14.90
CA TYR A 163 -21.37 29.50 -15.50
C TYR A 163 -22.49 29.04 -14.56
N GLN A 164 -22.28 27.98 -13.78
CA GLN A 164 -23.25 27.54 -12.76
C GLN A 164 -23.41 28.57 -11.64
N GLU A 165 -22.34 29.22 -11.19
CA GLU A 165 -22.43 30.31 -10.21
C GLU A 165 -23.19 31.54 -10.75
N ILE A 166 -23.07 31.82 -12.07
CA ILE A 166 -23.89 32.83 -12.75
C ILE A 166 -25.37 32.42 -12.75
N LEU A 167 -25.68 31.16 -13.07
CA LEU A 167 -27.06 30.64 -13.09
C LEU A 167 -27.72 30.69 -11.70
N LYS A 168 -26.96 30.39 -10.64
CA LYS A 168 -27.42 30.51 -9.24
C LYS A 168 -27.65 31.96 -8.82
N GLY A 169 -27.15 32.93 -9.57
CA GLY A 169 -27.22 34.35 -9.23
C GLY A 169 -26.20 34.77 -8.17
N SER A 170 -25.18 33.95 -7.90
CA SER A 170 -24.09 34.24 -6.96
C SER A 170 -23.19 35.38 -7.46
N LEU A 171 -23.15 35.60 -8.78
CA LEU A 171 -22.24 36.54 -9.43
C LEU A 171 -23.00 37.65 -10.18
N ASN A 172 -22.50 38.88 -10.05
CA ASN A 172 -22.96 40.02 -10.83
C ASN A 172 -21.90 40.41 -11.89
N ILE A 173 -22.26 41.37 -12.74
CA ILE A 173 -21.38 41.86 -13.83
C ILE A 173 -20.00 42.30 -13.30
N GLN A 174 -19.96 43.02 -12.17
CA GLN A 174 -18.72 43.53 -11.60
C GLN A 174 -17.78 42.40 -11.17
N THR A 175 -18.32 41.34 -10.56
CA THR A 175 -17.54 40.17 -10.14
C THR A 175 -17.07 39.36 -11.36
N VAL A 176 -17.95 39.14 -12.35
CA VAL A 176 -17.63 38.36 -13.55
C VAL A 176 -16.52 38.98 -14.40
N LEU A 177 -16.44 40.31 -14.48
CA LEU A 177 -15.34 41.01 -15.18
C LEU A 177 -13.96 40.74 -14.56
N THR A 178 -13.92 40.32 -13.29
CA THR A 178 -12.65 40.06 -12.58
C THR A 178 -12.21 38.60 -12.70
N VAL A 179 -13.14 37.65 -12.83
CA VAL A 179 -12.83 36.20 -12.79
C VAL A 179 -11.84 35.79 -13.90
N PRO A 180 -12.06 36.06 -15.21
CA PRO A 180 -11.10 35.67 -16.24
C PRO A 180 -9.73 36.32 -16.08
N ARG A 181 -9.69 37.57 -15.57
CA ARG A 181 -8.43 38.27 -15.26
C ARG A 181 -7.67 37.55 -14.17
N GLU A 182 -8.35 37.14 -13.10
CA GLU A 182 -7.70 36.41 -12.01
C GLU A 182 -7.26 35.01 -12.42
N ILE A 183 -8.03 34.31 -13.26
CA ILE A 183 -7.62 33.02 -13.84
C ILE A 183 -6.31 33.19 -14.63
N ALA A 184 -6.23 34.18 -15.52
CA ALA A 184 -5.02 34.45 -16.30
C ALA A 184 -3.82 34.81 -15.41
N LEU A 185 -4.02 35.65 -14.39
CA LEU A 185 -2.98 36.02 -13.44
C LEU A 185 -2.48 34.82 -12.62
N ALA A 186 -3.39 33.97 -12.14
CA ALA A 186 -3.06 32.76 -11.39
C ALA A 186 -2.34 31.73 -12.25
N LEU A 187 -2.79 31.51 -13.49
CA LEU A 187 -2.14 30.62 -14.46
C LEU A 187 -0.69 31.06 -14.70
N ASN A 188 -0.48 32.33 -15.03
CA ASN A 188 0.86 32.87 -15.26
C ASN A 188 1.76 32.76 -14.01
N HIS A 189 1.21 33.06 -12.83
CA HIS A 189 1.94 32.96 -11.57
C HIS A 189 2.37 31.51 -11.27
N LEU A 190 1.45 30.56 -11.36
CA LEU A 190 1.72 29.15 -11.12
C LEU A 190 2.69 28.59 -12.17
N SER A 191 2.53 28.94 -13.44
CA SER A 191 3.42 28.52 -14.53
C SER A 191 4.85 28.99 -14.29
N THR A 192 5.02 30.28 -13.97
CA THR A 192 6.33 30.86 -13.63
C THR A 192 6.97 30.11 -12.46
N CYS A 193 6.23 29.85 -11.39
CA CYS A 193 6.75 29.15 -10.21
C CYS A 193 7.14 27.70 -10.50
N GLN A 194 6.39 26.97 -11.33
CA GLN A 194 6.73 25.59 -11.69
C GLN A 194 7.97 25.54 -12.60
N GLN A 195 8.11 26.50 -13.52
CA GLN A 195 9.32 26.66 -14.36
C GLN A 195 10.57 26.93 -13.51
N GLU A 196 10.48 27.79 -12.50
CA GLU A 196 11.57 28.04 -11.54
C GLU A 196 11.98 26.78 -10.76
N GLN A 197 11.01 25.91 -10.45
CA GLN A 197 11.25 24.59 -9.84
C GLN A 197 11.78 23.53 -10.83
N LYS A 198 12.09 23.91 -12.08
CA LYS A 198 12.50 23.01 -13.19
C LYS A 198 11.47 21.93 -13.52
N LYS A 199 10.20 22.15 -13.20
CA LYS A 199 9.09 21.31 -13.63
C LYS A 199 8.48 21.99 -14.85
N ILE A 200 8.81 21.51 -16.05
CA ILE A 200 8.13 21.98 -17.27
C ILE A 200 6.75 21.33 -17.25
N ILE A 201 5.73 22.15 -17.05
CA ILE A 201 4.33 21.75 -16.90
C ILE A 201 3.54 22.58 -17.92
N SER A 202 2.70 21.94 -18.74
CA SER A 202 1.84 22.66 -19.69
C SER A 202 0.69 23.36 -18.96
N ASP A 203 0.06 24.37 -19.55
CA ASP A 203 -1.07 25.07 -18.91
C ASP A 203 -2.22 24.12 -18.55
N LYS A 204 -2.47 23.11 -19.40
CA LYS A 204 -3.38 22.00 -19.13
C LYS A 204 -3.04 21.25 -17.84
N ASP A 205 -1.76 20.92 -17.64
CA ASP A 205 -1.30 20.23 -16.43
C ASP A 205 -1.40 21.14 -15.19
N ILE A 206 -1.24 22.47 -15.35
CA ILE A 206 -1.46 23.46 -14.28
C ILE A 206 -2.93 23.50 -13.88
N PHE A 207 -3.84 23.59 -14.84
CA PHE A 207 -5.29 23.55 -14.57
C PHE A 207 -5.70 22.27 -13.88
N GLN A 208 -5.15 21.13 -14.31
CA GLN A 208 -5.40 19.84 -13.67
C GLN A 208 -4.87 19.80 -12.23
N LYS A 209 -3.59 20.15 -12.02
CA LYS A 209 -2.94 20.06 -10.69
C LYS A 209 -3.56 21.03 -9.68
N PHE A 210 -3.89 22.24 -10.13
CA PHE A 210 -4.33 23.34 -9.28
C PHE A 210 -5.81 23.70 -9.48
N TYR A 211 -6.62 22.76 -9.97
CA TYR A 211 -8.05 22.97 -10.20
C TYR A 211 -8.78 23.72 -9.07
N PRO A 212 -8.61 23.37 -7.77
CA PRO A 212 -9.28 24.08 -6.67
C PRO A 212 -8.94 25.58 -6.58
N VAL A 213 -7.74 25.99 -7.05
CA VAL A 213 -7.36 27.41 -7.10
C VAL A 213 -8.27 28.19 -8.04
N PHE A 214 -8.58 27.62 -9.21
CA PHE A 214 -9.29 28.30 -10.28
C PHE A 214 -10.82 28.38 -10.09
N ILE A 215 -11.35 27.60 -9.15
CA ILE A 215 -12.77 27.68 -8.72
C ILE A 215 -12.95 28.40 -7.38
N SER A 216 -11.85 28.84 -6.76
CA SER A 216 -11.89 29.55 -5.49
C SER A 216 -12.46 30.97 -5.64
N VAL A 217 -13.10 31.48 -4.59
CA VAL A 217 -13.64 32.86 -4.56
C VAL A 217 -12.54 33.93 -4.68
N GLN A 218 -11.31 33.60 -4.28
CA GLN A 218 -10.15 34.50 -4.38
C GLN A 218 -9.02 33.81 -5.17
N ILE A 219 -9.20 33.63 -6.47
CA ILE A 219 -8.35 32.81 -7.35
C ILE A 219 -6.88 33.22 -7.25
N PHE A 220 -6.59 34.52 -7.43
CA PHE A 220 -5.20 34.96 -7.44
C PHE A 220 -4.54 34.88 -6.05
N SER A 221 -5.28 35.20 -4.97
CA SER A 221 -4.77 35.02 -3.60
C SER A 221 -4.47 33.55 -3.31
N MET A 222 -5.37 32.65 -3.69
CA MET A 222 -5.19 31.22 -3.49
C MET A 222 -3.95 30.70 -4.24
N SER A 223 -3.69 31.17 -5.46
CA SER A 223 -2.48 30.78 -6.21
C SER A 223 -1.19 31.15 -5.47
N LYS A 224 -1.12 32.34 -4.87
CA LYS A 224 0.02 32.77 -4.05
C LYS A 224 0.20 31.93 -2.80
N LEU A 225 -0.91 31.62 -2.13
CA LEU A 225 -0.90 30.85 -0.88
C LEU A 225 -0.44 29.40 -1.12
N VAL A 226 -0.90 28.77 -2.21
CA VAL A 226 -0.45 27.44 -2.61
C VAL A 226 1.06 27.42 -2.86
N VAL A 227 1.58 28.41 -3.60
CA VAL A 227 3.03 28.54 -3.86
C VAL A 227 3.81 28.72 -2.55
N GLU A 228 3.32 29.56 -1.64
CA GLU A 228 4.00 29.78 -0.37
C GLU A 228 3.97 28.55 0.54
N ALA A 229 2.82 27.86 0.62
CA ALA A 229 2.71 26.61 1.38
C ALA A 229 3.63 25.52 0.81
N GLU A 230 3.76 25.39 -0.52
CA GLU A 230 4.72 24.49 -1.18
C GLU A 230 6.17 24.89 -0.83
N LYS A 231 6.52 26.19 -0.85
CA LYS A 231 7.87 26.70 -0.50
C LYS A 231 8.25 26.42 0.95
N LEU A 232 7.32 26.63 1.86
CA LEU A 232 7.49 26.38 3.30
C LEU A 232 7.43 24.89 3.66
N GLY A 233 7.12 24.03 2.68
CA GLY A 233 7.04 22.58 2.87
C GLY A 233 5.95 22.15 3.85
N ILE A 234 4.87 22.93 3.98
CA ILE A 234 3.80 22.68 4.96
C ILE A 234 2.88 21.57 4.42
N PRO A 235 2.76 20.42 5.09
CA PRO A 235 1.90 19.34 4.66
C PRO A 235 0.46 19.59 5.15
N PHE A 236 -0.28 20.49 4.49
CA PHE A 236 -1.69 20.69 4.81
C PHE A 236 -2.50 19.47 4.36
N GLY A 237 -3.13 18.79 5.31
CA GLY A 237 -3.92 17.59 5.07
C GLY A 237 -3.14 16.30 5.26
N ILE A 238 -3.75 15.21 4.81
CA ILE A 238 -3.26 13.85 4.99
C ILE A 238 -2.84 13.36 3.61
N LYS A 239 -1.61 12.85 3.48
CA LYS A 239 -1.01 12.47 2.19
C LYS A 239 -1.84 11.50 1.35
N GLU A 240 -2.73 10.73 1.97
CA GLU A 240 -3.67 9.82 1.30
C GLU A 240 -4.84 10.54 0.61
N MET A 241 -5.16 11.77 1.02
CA MET A 241 -6.19 12.62 0.43
C MET A 241 -5.68 13.36 -0.82
N SER A 242 -4.36 13.42 -1.03
CA SER A 242 -3.72 14.09 -2.17
C SER A 242 -2.80 13.12 -2.92
N LYS A 243 -3.31 12.54 -4.03
CA LYS A 243 -2.62 11.48 -4.80
C LYS A 243 -1.19 11.84 -5.23
N ASP A 244 -0.88 13.13 -5.42
CA ASP A 244 0.38 13.61 -6.01
C ASP A 244 0.99 14.85 -5.31
N SER A 245 0.45 15.28 -4.16
CA SER A 245 0.87 16.50 -3.45
C SER A 245 0.92 16.27 -1.94
N LEU A 246 1.73 17.03 -1.20
CA LEU A 246 1.65 17.09 0.28
C LEU A 246 0.60 18.10 0.77
N LEU A 247 -0.04 18.81 -0.16
CA LEU A 247 -0.94 19.92 0.07
C LEU A 247 -2.34 19.61 -0.46
N ASP A 248 -3.32 19.53 0.43
CA ASP A 248 -4.75 19.57 0.09
C ASP A 248 -5.20 21.03 -0.02
N ILE A 249 -5.34 21.50 -1.26
CA ILE A 249 -5.65 22.91 -1.57
C ILE A 249 -7.01 23.32 -0.99
N ASN A 250 -7.97 22.39 -0.87
CA ASN A 250 -9.31 22.70 -0.34
C ASN A 250 -9.24 23.14 1.13
N LEU A 251 -8.24 22.67 1.89
CA LEU A 251 -8.07 23.05 3.28
C LEU A 251 -7.51 24.48 3.44
N LEU A 252 -6.93 25.05 2.39
CA LEU A 252 -6.47 26.44 2.39
C LEU A 252 -7.62 27.44 2.31
N GLU A 253 -8.77 27.04 1.74
CA GLU A 253 -9.96 27.90 1.66
C GLU A 253 -10.42 28.35 3.04
N ILE A 254 -10.28 27.49 4.06
CA ILE A 254 -10.62 27.82 5.45
C ILE A 254 -9.85 29.06 5.94
N PHE A 255 -8.60 29.25 5.52
CA PHE A 255 -7.83 30.44 5.86
C PHE A 255 -8.27 31.67 5.05
N VAL A 256 -8.55 31.48 3.76
CA VAL A 256 -8.98 32.55 2.83
C VAL A 256 -10.35 33.12 3.21
N GLU A 257 -11.27 32.29 3.70
CA GLU A 257 -12.57 32.73 4.25
C GLU A 257 -12.41 33.52 5.55
N ASN A 258 -11.31 33.30 6.27
CA ASN A 258 -11.15 33.78 7.61
C ASN A 258 -10.29 35.04 7.74
N PHE A 259 -9.30 35.22 6.87
CA PHE A 259 -8.26 36.23 7.04
C PHE A 259 -7.88 36.91 5.71
N ASP A 260 -7.23 38.07 5.81
CA ASP A 260 -6.54 38.67 4.67
C ASP A 260 -5.21 37.97 4.37
N ILE A 261 -4.66 38.19 3.17
CA ILE A 261 -3.46 37.50 2.71
C ILE A 261 -2.24 37.71 3.60
N ASN A 262 -2.08 38.88 4.25
CA ASN A 262 -0.91 39.16 5.07
C ASN A 262 -0.96 38.34 6.37
N GLU A 263 -2.15 38.27 6.99
CA GLU A 263 -2.36 37.43 8.16
C GLU A 263 -2.20 35.95 7.83
N ILE A 264 -2.69 35.47 6.67
CA ILE A 264 -2.49 34.07 6.27
C ILE A 264 -1.01 33.74 6.11
N LEU A 265 -0.23 34.60 5.45
CA LEU A 265 1.21 34.41 5.28
C LEU A 265 1.93 34.38 6.64
N HIS A 266 1.59 35.29 7.56
CA HIS A 266 2.12 35.28 8.94
C HIS A 266 1.81 33.95 9.65
N ARG A 267 0.58 33.44 9.52
CA ARG A 267 0.19 32.14 10.07
C ARG A 267 0.98 31.00 9.46
N PHE A 268 1.15 30.97 8.13
CA PHE A 268 1.87 29.90 7.46
C PHE A 268 3.34 29.86 7.88
N HIS A 269 4.02 31.01 7.98
CA HIS A 269 5.37 31.07 8.53
C HIS A 269 5.43 30.58 9.98
N SER A 270 4.49 30.99 10.82
CA SER A 270 4.42 30.56 12.22
C SER A 270 4.20 29.04 12.34
N ILE A 271 3.29 28.48 11.53
CA ILE A 271 3.02 27.04 11.46
C ILE A 271 4.24 26.28 10.95
N SER A 272 4.91 26.78 9.90
CA SER A 272 6.11 26.14 9.34
C SER A 272 7.25 26.08 10.37
N ASN A 273 7.51 27.19 11.07
CA ASN A 273 8.50 27.25 12.14
C ASN A 273 8.15 26.31 13.31
N TRP A 274 6.88 26.27 13.72
CA TRP A 274 6.46 25.36 14.76
C TRP A 274 6.59 23.89 14.34
N LEU A 275 6.20 23.56 13.10
CA LEU A 275 6.33 22.20 12.58
C LEU A 275 7.79 21.78 12.44
N SER A 276 8.72 22.67 12.10
CA SER A 276 10.15 22.31 12.01
C SER A 276 10.74 21.96 13.38
N ASP A 277 10.27 22.60 14.45
CA ASP A 277 10.65 22.28 15.83
C ASP A 277 10.02 20.96 16.31
N VAL A 278 8.75 20.73 15.96
CA VAL A 278 7.97 19.57 16.43
C VAL A 278 8.24 18.29 15.64
N ASN A 279 8.44 18.40 14.32
CA ASN A 279 8.64 17.29 13.39
C ASN A 279 10.12 17.05 13.06
N THR A 280 10.93 16.78 14.08
CA THR A 280 12.33 16.38 13.85
C THR A 280 12.42 15.00 13.16
N TRP A 281 13.54 14.73 12.47
CA TRP A 281 13.69 13.66 11.47
C TRP A 281 13.41 12.23 11.97
N THR A 282 13.33 12.02 13.28
CA THR A 282 13.06 10.72 13.93
C THR A 282 11.85 10.73 14.87
N ASN A 283 11.07 11.81 14.91
CA ASN A 283 10.00 11.96 15.89
C ASN A 283 8.67 11.33 15.40
N TYR A 284 8.33 10.19 16.00
CA TYR A 284 7.03 9.53 15.84
C TYR A 284 5.89 10.32 16.52
N ASP A 285 6.20 11.22 17.47
CA ASP A 285 5.28 12.07 18.24
C ASP A 285 5.16 13.50 17.67
N GLY A 286 5.39 13.64 16.37
CA GLY A 286 5.21 14.90 15.66
C GLY A 286 3.73 15.18 15.36
N VAL A 287 3.49 16.16 14.48
CA VAL A 287 2.13 16.58 14.10
C VAL A 287 1.93 16.52 12.59
N VAL A 288 0.75 16.06 12.19
CA VAL A 288 0.20 16.20 10.84
C VAL A 288 -0.95 17.21 10.93
N LEU A 289 -1.02 18.14 9.97
CA LEU A 289 -2.09 19.13 9.92
C LEU A 289 -3.37 18.48 9.37
N THR A 290 -4.08 17.75 10.22
CA THR A 290 -5.40 17.18 9.87
C THR A 290 -6.42 18.30 9.66
N PRO A 291 -7.56 18.03 8.99
CA PRO A 291 -8.62 19.03 8.81
C PRO A 291 -9.09 19.68 10.13
N GLN A 292 -9.09 18.93 11.24
CA GLN A 292 -9.47 19.47 12.55
C GLN A 292 -8.41 20.40 13.14
N ILE A 293 -7.11 20.07 12.98
CA ILE A 293 -6.01 20.95 13.38
C ILE A 293 -6.02 22.23 12.53
N ILE A 294 -6.29 22.12 11.24
CA ILE A 294 -6.37 23.28 10.34
C ILE A 294 -7.51 24.21 10.74
N ASN A 295 -8.71 23.67 10.97
CA ASN A 295 -9.85 24.45 11.47
C ASN A 295 -9.53 25.17 12.79
N TYR A 296 -8.80 24.50 13.69
CA TYR A 296 -8.35 25.10 14.95
C TYR A 296 -7.36 26.25 14.73
N LEU A 297 -6.39 26.07 13.84
CA LEU A 297 -5.39 27.10 13.51
C LEU A 297 -5.96 28.28 12.72
N ALA A 298 -7.13 28.10 12.10
CA ALA A 298 -7.83 29.12 11.32
C ALA A 298 -8.88 29.92 12.12
N GLN A 299 -8.90 29.85 13.45
CA GLN A 299 -9.84 30.61 14.30
C GLN A 299 -9.57 32.12 14.27
N LYS A 300 -10.58 32.93 13.88
CA LYS A 300 -10.46 34.39 13.69
C LYS A 300 -10.10 35.16 14.96
N ASP A 301 -10.64 34.74 16.10
CA ASP A 301 -10.61 35.52 17.34
C ASP A 301 -9.33 35.30 18.17
N THR A 302 -8.41 34.45 17.70
CA THR A 302 -7.20 34.09 18.45
C THR A 302 -5.96 34.22 17.58
N LYS A 303 -4.89 34.80 18.16
CA LYS A 303 -3.57 34.89 17.51
C LYS A 303 -2.96 33.51 17.32
N ILE A 304 -2.22 33.32 16.23
CA ILE A 304 -1.64 32.03 15.87
C ILE A 304 -0.66 31.51 16.92
N GLU A 305 0.13 32.39 17.55
CA GLU A 305 1.11 32.00 18.56
C GLU A 305 0.44 31.36 19.77
N ILE A 306 -0.69 31.90 20.21
CA ILE A 306 -1.47 31.37 21.33
C ILE A 306 -2.07 29.99 20.97
N LEU A 307 -2.53 29.84 19.73
CA LEU A 307 -3.06 28.56 19.24
C LEU A 307 -1.97 27.50 19.22
N LEU A 308 -0.77 27.83 18.73
CA LEU A 308 0.40 26.94 18.68
C LEU A 308 0.89 26.56 20.09
N GLU A 309 1.04 27.53 21.00
CA GLU A 309 1.37 27.29 22.42
C GLU A 309 0.37 26.31 23.07
N ARG A 310 -0.92 26.44 22.72
CA ARG A 310 -1.96 25.55 23.24
C ARG A 310 -1.88 24.14 22.65
N LEU A 311 -1.47 23.99 21.38
CA LEU A 311 -1.18 22.67 20.81
C LEU A 311 -0.02 22.00 21.55
N ASP A 312 1.07 22.73 21.83
CA ASP A 312 2.19 22.18 22.60
C ASP A 312 1.81 21.83 24.04
N TYR A 313 0.95 22.62 24.68
CA TYR A 313 0.37 22.26 25.96
C TYR A 313 -0.38 20.92 25.88
N TYR A 314 -1.27 20.72 24.89
CA TYR A 314 -1.98 19.45 24.75
C TYR A 314 -1.06 18.27 24.48
N ARG A 315 -0.01 18.45 23.68
CA ARG A 315 1.02 17.43 23.44
C ARG A 315 1.74 17.05 24.75
N ALA A 316 2.16 18.04 25.53
CA ALA A 316 2.82 17.82 26.81
C ALA A 316 1.91 17.08 27.80
N GLU A 317 0.63 17.46 27.89
CA GLU A 317 -0.35 16.78 28.74
C GLU A 317 -0.54 15.31 28.33
N THR A 318 -0.60 15.03 27.02
CA THR A 318 -0.69 13.64 26.51
C THR A 318 0.53 12.82 26.92
N ILE A 319 1.74 13.36 26.73
CA ILE A 319 3.01 12.71 27.13
C ILE A 319 3.04 12.44 28.63
N ASN A 320 2.50 13.35 29.45
CA ASN A 320 2.42 13.22 30.90
C ASN A 320 1.29 12.29 31.39
N GLY A 321 0.55 11.65 30.48
CA GLY A 321 -0.50 10.71 30.85
C GLY A 321 -1.83 11.35 31.21
N GLN A 322 -2.07 12.58 30.72
CA GLN A 322 -3.28 13.36 30.93
C GLN A 322 -4.09 13.49 29.64
N PHE A 323 -4.10 12.46 28.80
CA PHE A 323 -4.92 12.43 27.60
C PHE A 323 -6.42 12.37 27.93
N ILE A 324 -7.19 13.26 27.31
CA ILE A 324 -8.65 13.32 27.43
C ILE A 324 -9.27 12.87 26.10
N PRO A 325 -9.88 11.67 26.02
CA PRO A 325 -10.40 11.13 24.75
C PRO A 325 -11.46 11.98 24.04
N ASN A 326 -12.18 12.81 24.80
CA ASN A 326 -13.21 13.70 24.25
C ASN A 326 -12.65 15.06 23.80
N ASN A 327 -11.36 15.36 24.06
CA ASN A 327 -10.70 16.54 23.53
C ASN A 327 -10.27 16.25 22.09
N LEU A 328 -11.04 16.76 21.12
CA LEU A 328 -10.82 16.51 19.70
C LEU A 328 -9.43 16.96 19.24
N ILE A 329 -8.94 18.12 19.69
CA ILE A 329 -7.62 18.62 19.28
C ILE A 329 -6.50 17.74 19.83
N GLN A 330 -6.59 17.37 21.10
CA GLN A 330 -5.62 16.47 21.72
C GLN A 330 -5.64 15.09 21.04
N LYS A 331 -6.81 14.59 20.66
CA LYS A 331 -6.95 13.37 19.85
C LYS A 331 -6.21 13.54 18.53
N GLU A 332 -6.53 14.56 17.74
CA GLU A 332 -5.98 14.77 16.39
C GLU A 332 -4.46 14.92 16.35
N LEU A 333 -3.85 15.45 17.41
CA LEU A 333 -2.39 15.50 17.58
C LEU A 333 -1.74 14.11 17.60
N GLU A 334 -2.47 13.05 17.96
CA GLU A 334 -1.98 11.66 17.96
C GLU A 334 -2.00 10.99 16.57
N PHE A 335 -2.55 11.66 15.55
CA PHE A 335 -2.71 11.04 14.23
C PHE A 335 -1.38 10.61 13.61
N LYS A 336 -0.32 11.41 13.76
CA LYS A 336 1.01 11.06 13.19
C LYS A 336 1.59 9.79 13.85
N HIS A 337 1.43 9.65 15.16
CA HIS A 337 1.88 8.48 15.89
C HIS A 337 1.13 7.22 15.41
N PHE A 338 -0.20 7.32 15.27
CA PHE A 338 -1.02 6.25 14.69
C PHE A 338 -0.63 5.93 13.24
N GLU A 339 -0.50 6.93 12.38
CA GLU A 339 -0.12 6.76 10.97
C GLU A 339 1.23 6.04 10.87
N SER A 340 2.22 6.46 11.67
CA SER A 340 3.53 5.83 11.65
C SER A 340 3.49 4.39 12.14
N PHE A 341 2.72 4.10 13.19
CA PHE A 341 2.49 2.72 13.66
C PHE A 341 1.91 1.86 12.53
N VAL A 342 0.86 2.31 11.85
CA VAL A 342 0.23 1.59 10.74
C VAL A 342 1.22 1.38 9.58
N ARG A 343 1.97 2.42 9.19
CA ARG A 343 2.97 2.32 8.10
C ARG A 343 4.12 1.38 8.43
N ASN A 344 4.64 1.41 9.66
CA ASN A 344 5.68 0.49 10.12
C ASN A 344 5.17 -0.94 10.14
N LEU A 345 3.96 -1.16 10.65
CA LEU A 345 3.30 -2.45 10.63
C LEU A 345 3.18 -2.98 9.19
N TYR A 346 2.74 -2.17 8.22
CA TYR A 346 2.71 -2.55 6.80
C TYR A 346 4.10 -2.83 6.22
N ARG A 347 5.12 -2.03 6.55
CA ARG A 347 6.50 -2.25 6.06
C ARG A 347 7.11 -3.52 6.63
N GLU A 348 6.89 -3.81 7.89
CA GLU A 348 7.27 -5.08 8.50
C GLU A 348 6.52 -6.21 7.79
N THR A 349 5.19 -6.09 7.63
CA THR A 349 4.35 -7.09 6.96
C THR A 349 4.75 -7.38 5.50
N LEU A 350 5.15 -6.36 4.72
CA LEU A 350 5.52 -6.47 3.31
C LEU A 350 7.02 -6.71 3.08
N GLY A 351 7.86 -6.38 4.06
CA GLY A 351 9.30 -6.70 4.08
C GLY A 351 9.56 -8.17 4.42
N PHE A 352 8.61 -8.83 5.07
CA PHE A 352 8.48 -10.29 5.06
C PHE A 352 7.78 -10.68 3.75
N SER A 353 8.47 -11.46 2.91
CA SER A 353 7.87 -12.09 1.72
C SER A 353 6.52 -12.71 2.09
N TYR A 354 5.52 -12.42 1.25
CA TYR A 354 4.07 -12.72 1.23
C TYR A 354 3.58 -14.13 1.69
N ASN A 355 4.37 -14.93 2.40
CA ASN A 355 4.12 -16.32 2.73
C ASN A 355 4.35 -16.68 4.21
N ASP A 356 4.54 -15.71 5.12
CA ASP A 356 4.53 -15.98 6.56
C ASP A 356 3.09 -16.16 7.04
N TRP A 357 2.67 -17.42 7.18
CA TRP A 357 1.40 -17.82 7.80
C TRP A 357 1.26 -17.30 9.25
N ASP A 358 2.36 -16.95 9.92
CA ASP A 358 2.41 -16.26 11.22
C ASP A 358 1.77 -14.86 11.20
N PHE A 359 1.78 -14.20 10.04
CA PHE A 359 1.31 -12.82 9.90
C PHE A 359 -0.12 -12.74 9.35
N HIS A 360 -0.54 -13.72 8.54
CA HIS A 360 -1.89 -13.79 7.98
C HIS A 360 -3.03 -13.92 9.01
N ARG A 361 -2.74 -14.23 10.29
CA ARG A 361 -3.74 -14.15 11.37
C ARG A 361 -3.81 -12.77 12.03
N ARG A 362 -2.70 -12.03 12.13
CA ARG A 362 -2.69 -10.62 12.55
C ARG A 362 -3.38 -9.73 11.49
N ASP A 363 -3.31 -10.13 10.22
CA ASP A 363 -4.05 -9.52 9.09
C ASP A 363 -5.58 -9.46 9.28
N LEU A 364 -6.22 -10.43 9.94
CA LEU A 364 -7.69 -10.47 10.00
C LEU A 364 -8.31 -9.41 10.94
N GLN A 365 -7.55 -8.84 11.87
CA GLN A 365 -8.02 -7.72 12.69
C GLN A 365 -7.46 -6.37 12.25
N LEU A 366 -6.25 -6.34 11.67
CA LEU A 366 -5.59 -5.12 11.18
C LEU A 366 -5.98 -4.75 9.73
N SER A 367 -6.57 -5.67 8.97
CA SER A 367 -7.29 -5.39 7.71
C SER A 367 -8.45 -4.39 7.85
N ARG A 368 -8.78 -3.96 9.06
CA ARG A 368 -9.70 -2.82 9.31
C ARG A 368 -9.07 -1.45 9.04
N PHE A 369 -7.74 -1.37 8.95
CA PHE A 369 -6.98 -0.14 8.71
C PHE A 369 -6.29 -0.21 7.34
N THR A 370 -7.04 -0.55 6.29
CA THR A 370 -6.51 -0.57 4.93
C THR A 370 -6.17 0.84 4.44
N ILE A 371 -4.98 0.99 3.86
CA ILE A 371 -4.68 2.11 2.95
C ILE A 371 -5.63 1.93 1.75
N PRO A 372 -6.55 2.89 1.47
CA PRO A 372 -6.35 4.34 1.56
C PRO A 372 -7.11 5.09 2.67
N ASN A 373 -7.67 4.42 3.69
CA ASN A 373 -8.55 5.05 4.68
C ASN A 373 -7.93 5.13 6.09
N ILE A 374 -6.62 5.41 6.23
CA ILE A 374 -5.97 5.46 7.57
C ILE A 374 -6.66 6.48 8.47
N TYR A 375 -6.99 7.66 7.98
CA TYR A 375 -7.66 8.69 8.78
C TYR A 375 -9.08 8.31 9.24
N GLU A 376 -9.83 7.58 8.41
CA GLU A 376 -11.13 7.06 8.82
C GLU A 376 -10.98 6.00 9.92
N GLY A 377 -9.98 5.13 9.78
CA GLY A 377 -9.59 4.15 10.79
C GLY A 377 -9.21 4.79 12.12
N PHE A 378 -8.40 5.85 12.08
CA PHE A 378 -8.04 6.67 13.24
C PHE A 378 -9.28 7.22 13.97
N ASN A 379 -10.23 7.76 13.21
CA ASN A 379 -11.43 8.35 13.77
C ASN A 379 -12.33 7.35 14.49
N ARG A 380 -12.28 6.07 14.10
CA ARG A 380 -13.03 4.96 14.71
C ARG A 380 -12.36 4.35 15.95
N LEU A 381 -11.14 4.76 16.30
CA LEU A 381 -10.44 4.29 17.48
C LEU A 381 -11.22 4.61 18.76
N LYS A 382 -11.30 3.63 19.66
CA LYS A 382 -12.01 3.73 20.95
C LYS A 382 -11.02 3.84 22.11
N THR A 383 -11.51 4.31 23.26
CA THR A 383 -10.74 4.24 24.50
C THR A 383 -10.57 2.79 24.92
N LEU A 384 -9.32 2.40 25.21
CA LEU A 384 -8.97 1.05 25.62
C LEU A 384 -9.31 0.83 27.11
N PRO A 385 -9.97 -0.28 27.46
CA PRO A 385 -10.27 -0.60 28.86
C PRO A 385 -8.98 -0.85 29.65
N ILE A 386 -8.97 -0.52 30.94
CA ILE A 386 -7.81 -0.75 31.83
C ILE A 386 -7.36 -2.22 31.70
N SER A 387 -6.09 -2.43 31.34
CA SER A 387 -5.54 -3.76 31.10
C SER A 387 -5.78 -4.68 32.30
N LYS A 388 -6.51 -5.77 32.08
CA LYS A 388 -6.63 -6.85 33.08
C LYS A 388 -5.37 -7.72 32.98
N LYS A 389 -4.57 -7.73 34.04
CA LYS A 389 -3.28 -8.44 34.15
C LYS A 389 -3.36 -9.98 34.10
N SER A 390 -4.48 -10.60 33.73
CA SER A 390 -4.56 -12.07 33.73
C SER A 390 -3.86 -12.64 32.51
N LYS A 391 -2.55 -12.81 32.62
CA LYS A 391 -1.68 -13.44 31.63
C LYS A 391 -1.40 -14.92 31.93
N SER A 392 -2.25 -15.60 32.70
CA SER A 392 -2.02 -17.01 33.00
C SER A 392 -2.23 -17.85 31.74
N VAL A 393 -1.25 -18.66 31.40
CA VAL A 393 -1.38 -19.70 30.38
C VAL A 393 -2.03 -20.91 31.03
N GLU A 394 -3.17 -21.36 30.49
CA GLU A 394 -3.78 -22.62 30.90
C GLU A 394 -3.29 -23.75 29.98
N ILE A 395 -2.64 -24.75 30.56
CA ILE A 395 -2.14 -25.92 29.85
C ILE A 395 -3.20 -27.03 29.93
N THR A 396 -3.71 -27.45 28.78
CA THR A 396 -4.65 -28.57 28.66
C THR A 396 -3.96 -29.92 28.90
N GLU A 397 -4.71 -30.96 29.27
CA GLU A 397 -4.13 -32.30 29.46
C GLU A 397 -3.51 -32.85 28.15
N ILE A 398 -4.08 -32.52 26.98
CA ILE A 398 -3.50 -32.89 25.67
C ILE A 398 -2.14 -32.23 25.47
N GLN A 399 -2.01 -30.93 25.76
CA GLN A 399 -0.74 -30.22 25.65
C GLN A 399 0.29 -30.75 26.64
N LYS A 400 -0.13 -31.09 27.85
CA LYS A 400 0.74 -31.72 28.86
C LYS A 400 1.24 -33.09 28.41
N ASN A 401 0.39 -33.94 27.84
CA ASN A 401 0.82 -35.22 27.28
C ASN A 401 1.79 -35.04 26.10
N ASN A 402 1.53 -34.08 25.21
CA ASN A 402 2.45 -33.72 24.13
C ASN A 402 3.80 -33.20 24.67
N ALA A 403 3.80 -32.48 25.79
CA ALA A 403 5.03 -32.05 26.46
C ALA A 403 5.86 -33.26 26.94
N PHE A 404 5.23 -34.28 27.54
CA PHE A 404 5.92 -35.50 27.95
C PHE A 404 6.51 -36.28 26.77
N ARG A 405 5.75 -36.42 25.67
CA ARG A 405 6.27 -36.99 24.42
C ARG A 405 7.51 -36.25 23.93
N CYS A 406 7.42 -34.93 23.86
CA CYS A 406 8.49 -34.11 23.34
C CYS A 406 9.74 -34.17 24.23
N ALA A 407 9.56 -34.21 25.55
CA ALA A 407 10.64 -34.41 26.49
C ALA A 407 11.31 -35.79 26.32
N TYR A 408 10.53 -36.85 26.09
CA TYR A 408 11.04 -38.18 25.78
C TYR A 408 11.87 -38.19 24.49
N GLU A 409 11.37 -37.57 23.42
CA GLU A 409 12.08 -37.45 22.14
C GLU A 409 13.40 -36.67 22.28
N ALA A 410 13.43 -35.61 23.10
CA ALA A 410 14.65 -34.88 23.43
C ALA A 410 15.67 -35.75 24.21
N MET A 411 15.23 -36.61 25.13
CA MET A 411 16.12 -37.56 25.83
C MET A 411 16.69 -38.64 24.90
N CYS A 412 15.91 -39.14 23.93
CA CYS A 412 16.41 -40.03 22.87
C CYS A 412 17.55 -39.36 22.10
N PHE A 413 17.38 -38.09 21.74
CA PHE A 413 18.40 -37.31 21.05
C PHE A 413 19.64 -37.08 21.93
N LEU A 414 19.47 -36.76 23.22
CA LEU A 414 20.58 -36.64 24.17
C LEU A 414 21.39 -37.94 24.28
N SER A 415 20.73 -39.11 24.29
CA SER A 415 21.45 -40.39 24.30
C SER A 415 22.24 -40.63 23.01
N PHE A 416 21.69 -40.26 21.85
CA PHE A 416 22.46 -40.28 20.60
C PHE A 416 23.67 -39.36 20.67
N LEU A 417 23.50 -38.15 21.19
CA LEU A 417 24.55 -37.15 21.35
C LEU A 417 25.70 -37.64 22.24
N GLU A 418 25.39 -38.26 23.39
CA GLU A 418 26.39 -38.84 24.29
C GLU A 418 27.17 -39.98 23.63
N LYS A 419 26.46 -40.88 22.94
CA LYS A 419 27.08 -41.95 22.15
C LYS A 419 27.92 -41.39 21.01
N PHE A 420 27.46 -40.33 20.34
CA PHE A 420 28.21 -39.66 19.29
C PHE A 420 29.51 -39.08 19.84
N LYS A 421 29.44 -38.36 20.98
CA LYS A 421 30.60 -37.79 21.65
C LYS A 421 31.60 -38.84 22.09
N SER A 422 31.17 -40.00 22.58
CA SER A 422 32.07 -41.07 23.04
C SER A 422 32.89 -41.72 21.92
N HIS A 423 32.56 -41.45 20.65
CA HIS A 423 33.23 -42.02 19.48
C HIS A 423 34.00 -40.97 18.65
N THR A 424 34.18 -39.76 19.17
CA THR A 424 34.92 -38.70 18.46
C THR A 424 35.73 -37.83 19.42
N SER A 425 36.93 -37.49 18.95
CA SER A 425 37.82 -36.51 19.60
C SER A 425 37.57 -35.09 19.10
N ARG A 426 36.86 -34.92 17.98
CA ARG A 426 36.56 -33.60 17.40
C ARG A 426 35.57 -32.82 18.26
N ASP A 427 35.69 -31.51 18.16
CA ASP A 427 34.70 -30.56 18.66
C ASP A 427 33.34 -30.84 18.02
N ILE A 428 32.28 -30.64 18.80
CA ILE A 428 30.89 -30.80 18.35
C ILE A 428 30.20 -29.45 18.51
N ILE A 429 29.57 -28.98 17.44
CA ILE A 429 28.74 -27.79 17.43
C ILE A 429 27.31 -28.22 17.12
N ILE A 430 26.38 -27.86 18.01
CA ILE A 430 24.96 -28.16 17.88
C ILE A 430 24.23 -26.87 17.53
N ILE A 431 23.44 -26.91 16.47
CA ILE A 431 22.71 -25.78 15.93
C ILE A 431 21.21 -26.08 16.05
N GLY A 432 20.55 -25.46 17.02
CA GLY A 432 19.08 -25.52 17.14
C GLY A 432 18.44 -24.51 16.20
N ASN A 433 17.54 -24.95 15.32
CA ASN A 433 16.74 -24.02 14.53
C ASN A 433 15.83 -23.20 15.46
N GLU A 434 15.85 -21.86 15.37
CA GLU A 434 15.28 -20.90 16.35
C GLU A 434 13.83 -21.19 16.79
N ARG A 435 13.04 -21.83 15.92
CA ARG A 435 11.70 -22.33 16.26
C ARG A 435 11.78 -23.72 16.89
N TYR A 436 11.51 -24.77 16.13
CA TYR A 436 11.30 -26.11 16.69
C TYR A 436 12.55 -26.67 17.40
N GLY A 437 13.70 -26.70 16.72
CA GLY A 437 14.91 -27.32 17.25
C GLY A 437 15.43 -26.67 18.53
N ARG A 438 15.38 -25.34 18.62
CA ARG A 438 15.74 -24.58 19.82
C ARG A 438 14.73 -24.82 20.95
N GLN A 439 13.46 -24.48 20.70
CA GLN A 439 12.44 -24.40 21.74
C GLN A 439 12.05 -25.76 22.32
N TRP A 440 12.00 -26.80 21.50
CA TRP A 440 11.43 -28.09 21.90
C TRP A 440 12.47 -29.19 22.12
N VAL A 441 13.74 -28.92 21.83
CA VAL A 441 14.82 -29.90 22.00
C VAL A 441 16.01 -29.29 22.71
N ILE A 442 16.76 -28.40 22.06
CA ILE A 442 18.10 -28.01 22.52
C ILE A 442 18.07 -27.26 23.85
N GLU A 443 17.22 -26.25 24.03
CA GLU A 443 17.16 -25.48 25.28
C GLU A 443 16.88 -26.36 26.51
N LEU A 444 16.21 -27.50 26.30
CA LEU A 444 15.82 -28.43 27.36
C LEU A 444 16.97 -29.33 27.80
N ILE A 445 17.80 -29.76 26.83
CA ILE A 445 18.92 -30.67 27.08
C ILE A 445 20.27 -29.96 27.16
N GLU A 446 20.33 -28.65 26.88
CA GLU A 446 21.54 -27.83 26.93
C GLU A 446 22.35 -28.01 28.23
N PRO A 447 21.73 -28.03 29.44
CA PRO A 447 22.47 -28.27 30.69
C PRO A 447 23.25 -29.59 30.76
N TYR A 448 22.91 -30.56 29.91
CA TYR A 448 23.52 -31.89 29.88
C TYR A 448 24.65 -32.02 28.84
N ILE A 449 24.86 -31.01 27.98
CA ILE A 449 25.79 -31.09 26.85
C ILE A 449 26.79 -29.94 26.76
N THR A 450 26.57 -28.83 27.47
CA THR A 450 27.43 -27.63 27.42
C THR A 450 28.87 -27.87 27.85
N ASP A 451 29.13 -28.90 28.65
CA ASP A 451 30.48 -29.24 29.11
C ASP A 451 31.38 -29.78 28.00
N TRP A 452 30.80 -30.26 26.89
CA TRP A 452 31.55 -30.94 25.83
C TRP A 452 31.14 -30.58 24.41
N ALA A 453 30.06 -29.80 24.22
CA ALA A 453 29.62 -29.28 22.92
C ALA A 453 29.37 -27.77 22.96
N THR A 454 29.58 -27.11 21.82
CA THR A 454 29.15 -25.71 21.62
C THR A 454 27.72 -25.67 21.10
N VAL A 455 26.83 -24.98 21.79
CA VAL A 455 25.45 -24.76 21.34
C VAL A 455 25.33 -23.39 20.64
N LYS A 456 24.61 -23.36 19.52
CA LYS A 456 24.25 -22.15 18.79
C LYS A 456 22.79 -22.22 18.35
N TYR A 457 22.15 -21.05 18.27
CA TYR A 457 20.81 -20.91 17.72
C TYR A 457 20.86 -20.10 16.43
N GLN A 458 20.18 -20.60 15.40
CA GLN A 458 20.19 -19.98 14.09
C GLN A 458 18.82 -20.18 13.43
N TYR A 459 18.21 -19.09 12.99
CA TYR A 459 16.95 -19.18 12.26
C TYR A 459 17.19 -19.67 10.83
N ILE A 460 16.63 -20.84 10.50
CA ILE A 460 16.70 -21.44 9.16
C ILE A 460 15.27 -21.63 8.66
N ARG A 461 14.91 -20.89 7.60
CA ARG A 461 13.53 -20.80 7.11
C ARG A 461 13.07 -22.07 6.38
N SER A 462 11.89 -22.57 6.73
CA SER A 462 11.21 -23.68 6.03
C SER A 462 10.13 -23.21 5.05
N GLY A 463 9.30 -22.22 5.41
CA GLY A 463 8.11 -21.82 4.64
C GLY A 463 8.42 -21.27 3.25
N ALA A 464 9.41 -20.39 3.14
CA ALA A 464 9.86 -19.78 1.88
C ALA A 464 10.96 -20.60 1.15
N SER A 465 11.39 -21.74 1.70
CA SER A 465 12.47 -22.53 1.11
C SER A 465 11.96 -23.33 -0.10
N MET A 466 12.52 -23.02 -1.27
CA MET A 466 12.33 -23.76 -2.51
C MET A 466 13.42 -24.81 -2.70
N ARG A 467 13.20 -25.74 -3.64
CA ARG A 467 14.10 -26.87 -3.93
C ARG A 467 15.57 -26.46 -4.07
N MET A 468 15.83 -25.33 -4.72
CA MET A 468 17.18 -24.82 -5.03
C MET A 468 17.68 -23.78 -4.02
N THR A 469 16.94 -23.52 -2.93
CA THR A 469 17.28 -22.45 -2.01
C THR A 469 18.60 -22.73 -1.29
N VAL A 470 19.55 -21.79 -1.41
CA VAL A 470 20.84 -21.78 -0.70
C VAL A 470 20.88 -20.55 0.20
N PRO A 471 20.45 -20.67 1.46
CA PRO A 471 20.32 -19.51 2.34
C PRO A 471 21.69 -19.03 2.83
N HIS A 472 21.79 -17.75 3.17
CA HIS A 472 22.92 -17.24 3.92
C HIS A 472 22.69 -17.54 5.41
N ILE A 473 23.20 -18.67 5.89
CA ILE A 473 22.91 -19.17 7.25
C ILE A 473 23.92 -18.64 8.27
N PHE A 474 25.20 -18.59 7.92
CA PHE A 474 26.27 -18.46 8.90
C PHE A 474 27.08 -17.18 8.73
N PRO A 475 27.43 -16.48 9.82
CA PRO A 475 28.32 -15.33 9.73
C PRO A 475 29.73 -15.75 9.32
N THR A 476 30.46 -14.84 8.70
CA THR A 476 31.81 -15.06 8.17
C THR A 476 32.79 -15.66 9.18
N GLU A 477 32.77 -15.19 10.42
CA GLU A 477 33.61 -15.72 11.50
C GLU A 477 33.35 -17.22 11.74
N PHE A 478 32.07 -17.63 11.72
CA PHE A 478 31.71 -19.03 11.88
C PHE A 478 32.18 -19.86 10.69
N VAL A 479 32.06 -19.35 9.46
CA VAL A 479 32.56 -20.03 8.25
C VAL A 479 34.09 -20.23 8.32
N SER A 480 34.83 -19.22 8.78
CA SER A 480 36.28 -19.31 8.98
C SER A 480 36.62 -20.40 10.00
N LYS A 481 35.88 -20.46 11.12
CA LYS A 481 36.02 -21.53 12.13
C LYS A 481 35.74 -22.91 11.54
N LEU A 482 34.66 -23.07 10.75
CA LEU A 482 34.32 -24.34 10.10
C LEU A 482 35.45 -24.84 9.19
N ASN A 483 36.12 -23.93 8.49
CA ASN A 483 37.23 -24.25 7.60
C ASN A 483 38.52 -24.63 8.35
N HIS A 484 38.82 -23.97 9.47
CA HIS A 484 40.02 -24.24 10.26
C HIS A 484 39.89 -25.53 11.09
N ASP A 485 38.82 -25.63 11.89
CA ASP A 485 38.69 -26.65 12.94
C ASP A 485 38.04 -27.95 12.43
N MET A 486 37.20 -27.83 11.39
CA MET A 486 36.38 -28.93 10.86
C MET A 486 35.64 -29.74 11.97
N PRO A 487 34.88 -29.08 12.86
CA PRO A 487 34.14 -29.74 13.94
C PRO A 487 32.98 -30.58 13.40
N HIS A 488 32.44 -31.53 14.16
CA HIS A 488 31.13 -32.09 13.82
C HIS A 488 30.04 -31.03 14.00
N ILE A 489 29.10 -30.99 13.06
CA ILE A 489 27.94 -30.09 13.13
C ILE A 489 26.69 -30.94 13.28
N ILE A 490 25.81 -30.59 14.21
CA ILE A 490 24.52 -31.25 14.36
C ILE A 490 23.45 -30.18 14.28
N VAL A 491 22.66 -30.18 13.20
CA VAL A 491 21.57 -29.22 13.01
C VAL A 491 20.27 -29.90 13.37
N VAL A 492 19.55 -29.32 14.33
CA VAL A 492 18.34 -29.89 14.91
C VAL A 492 17.13 -29.06 14.51
N ASP A 493 16.12 -29.74 13.96
CA ASP A 493 14.83 -29.15 13.60
C ASP A 493 13.74 -30.22 13.56
N GLY A 494 12.48 -29.81 13.53
CA GLY A 494 11.35 -30.72 13.33
C GLY A 494 11.19 -31.14 11.87
N ALA A 495 10.10 -31.84 11.53
CA ALA A 495 9.69 -32.03 10.14
C ALA A 495 8.42 -31.26 9.79
N ASN A 496 8.27 -30.97 8.50
CA ASN A 496 7.04 -30.46 7.93
C ASN A 496 6.03 -31.60 7.71
N ARG A 497 4.72 -31.31 7.76
CA ARG A 497 3.68 -32.27 7.36
C ARG A 497 3.90 -32.70 5.92
N PRO A 498 3.63 -33.97 5.56
CA PRO A 498 3.75 -34.43 4.17
C PRO A 498 2.81 -33.60 3.28
N ILE A 499 3.31 -33.17 2.12
CA ILE A 499 2.51 -32.46 1.12
C ILE A 499 1.47 -33.43 0.56
N SER A 500 0.18 -33.10 0.70
CA SER A 500 -0.84 -33.56 -0.25
C SER A 500 -0.45 -33.04 -1.62
N ASN A 501 -0.13 -33.92 -2.56
CA ASN A 501 0.34 -33.57 -3.91
C ASN A 501 -0.49 -32.40 -4.50
N PRO A 502 0.10 -31.21 -4.78
CA PRO A 502 -0.64 -30.06 -5.28
C PRO A 502 -1.20 -30.27 -6.71
N TYR A 503 -0.78 -31.34 -7.38
CA TYR A 503 -1.21 -31.72 -8.73
C TYR A 503 -2.22 -32.89 -8.77
N SER A 504 -2.70 -33.42 -7.64
CA SER A 504 -3.74 -34.46 -7.67
C SER A 504 -5.13 -33.84 -7.70
N GLN A 505 -5.64 -33.52 -8.88
CA GLN A 505 -7.07 -33.27 -9.13
C GLN A 505 -7.90 -34.58 -9.14
N SER A 506 -7.52 -35.57 -8.36
CA SER A 506 -8.31 -36.76 -8.15
C SER A 506 -8.41 -37.01 -6.65
N SER A 507 -9.53 -37.59 -6.25
CA SER A 507 -9.95 -38.01 -4.91
C SER A 507 -9.02 -39.06 -4.28
N GLN A 508 -7.71 -38.90 -4.38
CA GLN A 508 -6.70 -39.67 -3.69
C GLN A 508 -6.44 -39.03 -2.32
N LYS A 509 -7.12 -39.62 -1.32
CA LYS A 509 -6.79 -39.56 0.10
C LYS A 509 -5.28 -39.38 0.31
N ASN A 510 -4.92 -38.45 1.21
CA ASN A 510 -3.67 -38.37 1.96
C ASN A 510 -2.75 -39.56 1.67
N VAL A 511 -1.75 -39.40 0.80
CA VAL A 511 -0.65 -40.35 0.75
C VAL A 511 0.12 -40.13 2.04
N PHE A 512 -0.32 -40.79 3.11
CA PHE A 512 0.53 -41.09 4.24
C PHE A 512 1.71 -41.83 3.62
N MET A 513 2.84 -41.15 3.44
CA MET A 513 4.10 -41.86 3.33
C MET A 513 4.20 -42.62 4.65
N GLY A 514 3.99 -43.94 4.60
CA GLY A 514 3.88 -44.80 5.77
C GLY A 514 5.13 -44.72 6.66
N ASP A 515 5.17 -45.56 7.68
CA ASP A 515 6.23 -45.60 8.71
C ASP A 515 7.66 -45.94 8.17
N ASP A 516 7.83 -45.99 6.85
CA ASP A 516 9.05 -46.42 6.14
C ASP A 516 10.03 -45.26 5.83
N PHE A 517 9.69 -44.02 6.18
CA PHE A 517 10.50 -42.85 5.84
C PHE A 517 10.91 -42.05 7.07
N MET A 518 12.19 -41.67 7.16
CA MET A 518 12.60 -40.55 8.00
C MET A 518 12.10 -39.25 7.38
N ARG A 519 11.62 -38.33 8.21
CA ARG A 519 11.09 -37.03 7.75
C ARG A 519 12.00 -35.93 8.26
N THR A 520 12.19 -34.88 7.48
CA THR A 520 12.95 -33.67 7.88
C THR A 520 12.33 -32.44 7.24
N SER A 521 12.56 -31.26 7.81
CA SER A 521 12.00 -30.01 7.30
C SER A 521 12.61 -29.56 5.96
N ARG A 522 11.96 -28.60 5.29
CA ARG A 522 12.55 -27.91 4.13
C ARG A 522 13.78 -27.09 4.51
N ALA A 523 13.86 -26.61 5.75
CA ALA A 523 15.06 -25.99 6.29
C ALA A 523 16.26 -26.96 6.27
N MET A 524 16.08 -28.22 6.67
CA MET A 524 17.16 -29.23 6.61
C MET A 524 17.69 -29.47 5.19
N ARG A 525 16.82 -29.43 4.17
CA ARG A 525 17.24 -29.45 2.75
C ARG A 525 18.12 -28.25 2.41
N SER A 526 17.72 -27.06 2.84
CA SER A 526 18.49 -25.83 2.61
C SER A 526 19.86 -25.85 3.33
N VAL A 527 19.95 -26.47 4.50
CA VAL A 527 21.23 -26.73 5.18
C VAL A 527 22.10 -27.67 4.35
N ALA A 528 21.54 -28.76 3.82
CA ALA A 528 22.28 -29.66 2.92
C ALA A 528 22.79 -28.93 1.66
N ASN A 529 21.98 -28.04 1.09
CA ASN A 529 22.37 -27.18 -0.04
C ASN A 529 23.51 -26.22 0.35
N TRP A 530 23.48 -25.63 1.55
CA TRP A 530 24.55 -24.76 2.02
C TRP A 530 25.87 -25.51 2.23
N PHE A 531 25.83 -26.71 2.84
CA PHE A 531 27.02 -27.54 2.98
C PHE A 531 27.50 -28.14 1.64
N ALA A 532 26.63 -28.28 0.64
CA ALA A 532 27.06 -28.51 -0.75
C ALA A 532 27.92 -27.35 -1.27
N ALA A 533 27.54 -26.10 -1.00
CA ALA A 533 28.33 -24.93 -1.38
C ALA A 533 29.67 -24.89 -0.63
N PHE A 534 29.67 -25.10 0.68
CA PHE A 534 30.91 -25.19 1.47
C PHE A 534 31.86 -26.27 0.93
N ASN A 535 31.34 -27.48 0.70
CA ASN A 535 32.13 -28.59 0.15
C ASN A 535 32.65 -28.30 -1.27
N TYR A 536 31.87 -27.60 -2.09
CA TYR A 536 32.26 -27.20 -3.43
C TYR A 536 33.41 -26.19 -3.43
N ALA A 537 33.35 -25.16 -2.58
CA ALA A 537 34.46 -24.22 -2.41
C ALA A 537 35.73 -24.96 -1.94
N ARG A 538 35.56 -25.88 -1.00
CA ARG A 538 36.63 -26.64 -0.36
C ARG A 538 37.27 -27.73 -1.25
N SER A 539 36.57 -28.21 -2.28
CA SER A 539 37.15 -29.12 -3.28
C SER A 539 37.84 -28.39 -4.44
N GLY A 540 38.03 -27.07 -4.33
CA GLY A 540 38.51 -26.27 -5.45
C GLY A 540 37.53 -26.28 -6.62
N HIS A 541 36.23 -26.24 -6.34
CA HIS A 541 35.13 -26.13 -7.32
C HIS A 541 34.91 -27.40 -8.16
N LYS A 542 35.19 -28.58 -7.59
CA LYS A 542 35.02 -29.89 -8.25
C LYS A 542 33.91 -30.71 -7.60
N ILE A 543 32.83 -30.99 -8.33
CA ILE A 543 31.65 -31.72 -7.81
C ILE A 543 32.00 -33.16 -7.42
N GLY A 544 32.80 -33.86 -8.23
CA GLY A 544 33.09 -35.29 -8.04
C GLY A 544 33.79 -35.64 -6.73
N GLU A 545 34.52 -34.68 -6.12
CA GLU A 545 35.31 -34.93 -4.91
C GLU A 545 34.49 -34.97 -3.60
N TRP A 546 33.22 -34.54 -3.63
CA TRP A 546 32.36 -34.51 -2.43
C TRP A 546 30.91 -34.97 -2.68
N ALA A 547 30.54 -35.33 -3.91
CA ALA A 547 29.19 -35.77 -4.24
C ALA A 547 28.73 -36.96 -3.37
N ASP A 548 29.63 -37.89 -3.08
CA ASP A 548 29.33 -39.05 -2.24
C ASP A 548 29.22 -38.72 -0.74
N ASN A 549 29.75 -37.57 -0.33
CA ASN A 549 29.66 -37.07 1.03
C ASN A 549 28.38 -36.26 1.28
N ASN A 550 27.66 -35.83 0.25
CA ASN A 550 26.39 -35.12 0.43
C ASN A 550 25.19 -36.08 0.48
N ILE A 551 24.12 -35.69 1.18
CA ILE A 551 22.84 -36.42 1.21
C ILE A 551 22.01 -36.21 -0.07
N LEU A 552 22.25 -35.11 -0.79
CA LEU A 552 21.53 -34.79 -2.03
C LEU A 552 21.88 -35.78 -3.15
N PRO A 553 20.92 -36.15 -4.02
CA PRO A 553 21.19 -37.02 -5.17
C PRO A 553 22.23 -36.40 -6.11
N SER A 554 23.15 -37.22 -6.64
CA SER A 554 24.26 -36.75 -7.49
C SER A 554 23.80 -35.99 -8.73
N ASN A 555 22.65 -36.34 -9.30
CA ASN A 555 22.05 -35.65 -10.44
C ASN A 555 21.49 -34.24 -10.11
N ARG A 556 21.33 -33.88 -8.82
CA ARG A 556 20.89 -32.55 -8.38
C ARG A 556 22.04 -31.56 -8.24
N LEU A 557 23.27 -32.03 -8.01
CA LEU A 557 24.42 -31.15 -7.75
C LEU A 557 24.79 -30.28 -8.97
N PRO A 558 24.79 -30.79 -10.23
CA PRO A 558 25.05 -29.95 -11.40
C PRO A 558 24.00 -28.84 -11.60
N GLU A 559 22.75 -29.12 -11.23
CA GLU A 559 21.67 -28.14 -11.25
C GLU A 559 21.87 -27.07 -10.17
N LEU A 560 22.28 -27.50 -8.97
CA LEU A 560 22.50 -26.61 -7.81
C LEU A 560 23.64 -25.63 -8.04
N VAL A 561 24.75 -26.08 -8.63
CA VAL A 561 25.92 -25.23 -8.91
C VAL A 561 25.60 -24.11 -9.91
N ARG A 562 24.61 -24.29 -10.80
CA ARG A 562 24.18 -23.27 -11.77
C ARG A 562 23.16 -22.27 -11.22
N TRP A 563 22.73 -22.45 -9.96
CA TRP A 563 21.71 -21.60 -9.37
C TRP A 563 22.33 -20.34 -8.78
N HIS A 564 21.72 -19.18 -9.06
CA HIS A 564 22.27 -17.87 -8.67
C HIS A 564 22.50 -17.74 -7.15
N GLU A 565 21.65 -18.32 -6.29
CA GLU A 565 21.87 -18.27 -4.84
C GLU A 565 23.09 -19.10 -4.41
N PHE A 566 23.35 -20.22 -5.10
CA PHE A 566 24.53 -21.04 -4.85
C PHE A 566 25.79 -20.25 -5.21
N GLU A 567 25.85 -19.65 -6.39
CA GLU A 567 26.96 -18.81 -6.83
C GLU A 567 27.21 -17.63 -5.86
N ARG A 568 26.14 -16.97 -5.41
CA ARG A 568 26.23 -15.89 -4.43
C ARG A 568 26.85 -16.36 -3.11
N VAL A 569 26.40 -17.50 -2.59
CA VAL A 569 26.95 -18.07 -1.34
C VAL A 569 28.41 -18.47 -1.53
N ILE A 570 28.78 -19.09 -2.65
CA ILE A 570 30.17 -19.42 -2.98
C ILE A 570 31.03 -18.16 -2.99
N ALA A 571 30.64 -17.13 -3.73
CA ALA A 571 31.40 -15.87 -3.79
C ALA A 571 31.63 -15.26 -2.40
N GLN A 572 30.67 -15.41 -1.50
CA GLN A 572 30.75 -14.88 -0.15
C GLN A 572 31.64 -15.70 0.79
N ILE A 573 31.59 -17.03 0.72
CA ILE A 573 32.32 -17.91 1.65
C ILE A 573 33.73 -18.24 1.16
N SER A 574 33.97 -18.25 -0.15
CA SER A 574 35.25 -18.64 -0.75
C SER A 574 36.49 -17.91 -0.22
N PRO A 575 36.46 -16.60 0.11
CA PRO A 575 37.62 -15.92 0.70
C PRO A 575 38.08 -16.51 2.05
N TRP A 576 37.22 -17.29 2.71
CA TRP A 576 37.43 -17.83 4.05
C TRP A 576 37.64 -19.35 4.05
N ILE A 577 37.62 -19.99 2.88
CA ILE A 577 37.71 -21.44 2.71
C ILE A 577 38.97 -21.80 1.92
N PHE A 578 39.74 -22.77 2.44
CA PHE A 578 40.91 -23.32 1.76
C PHE A 578 40.67 -24.79 1.37
N PRO A 579 41.30 -25.29 0.28
CA PRO A 579 41.10 -26.66 -0.16
C PRO A 579 41.38 -27.74 0.90
N GLY A 580 40.59 -28.83 0.90
CA GLY A 580 40.83 -30.04 1.73
C GLY A 580 39.58 -30.90 2.04
N MET A 581 39.55 -31.58 3.20
CA MET A 581 38.49 -32.55 3.60
C MET A 581 37.04 -32.02 3.66
N SER A 582 36.16 -32.42 2.74
CA SER A 582 34.74 -32.05 2.78
C SER A 582 33.96 -32.63 3.97
N TYR A 583 32.84 -31.99 4.33
CA TYR A 583 31.88 -32.51 5.28
C TYR A 583 31.05 -33.65 4.68
N ARG A 584 30.84 -34.70 5.46
CA ARG A 584 29.81 -35.70 5.21
C ARG A 584 28.47 -35.23 5.78
N VAL A 585 27.41 -35.20 4.99
CA VAL A 585 26.07 -34.75 5.41
C VAL A 585 25.16 -35.96 5.55
N MET A 586 24.62 -36.19 6.75
CA MET A 586 23.83 -37.38 7.08
C MET A 586 22.54 -37.01 7.82
N PRO A 587 21.42 -37.69 7.53
CA PRO A 587 20.18 -37.52 8.27
C PRO A 587 20.16 -38.42 9.51
N TRP A 588 19.61 -37.93 10.63
CA TRP A 588 19.36 -38.73 11.82
C TRP A 588 17.92 -38.55 12.31
N ALA A 589 17.35 -39.63 12.82
CA ALA A 589 16.10 -39.66 13.57
C ALA A 589 16.16 -40.80 14.60
N PRO A 590 15.30 -40.79 15.65
CA PRO A 590 15.24 -41.88 16.62
C PRO A 590 15.02 -43.25 15.96
N GLU A 591 14.26 -43.28 14.87
CA GLU A 591 14.08 -44.45 14.02
C GLU A 591 14.81 -44.26 12.68
N LEU A 592 15.94 -44.94 12.51
CA LEU A 592 16.65 -44.91 11.23
C LEU A 592 15.90 -45.71 10.17
N LYS A 593 15.58 -45.07 9.05
CA LYS A 593 14.96 -45.71 7.88
C LYS A 593 15.88 -45.68 6.66
N LYS A 594 15.59 -46.50 5.66
CA LYS A 594 16.33 -46.55 4.40
C LYS A 594 16.12 -45.29 3.56
N ASN A 595 14.92 -44.71 3.60
CA ASN A 595 14.55 -43.55 2.81
C ASN A 595 14.31 -42.33 3.70
N VAL A 596 14.62 -41.14 3.16
CA VAL A 596 14.46 -39.86 3.85
C VAL A 596 13.67 -38.91 2.97
N VAL A 597 12.63 -38.33 3.54
CA VAL A 597 11.97 -37.15 2.99
C VAL A 597 12.73 -35.92 3.49
N LEU A 598 13.57 -35.36 2.62
CA LEU A 598 14.34 -34.14 2.84
C LEU A 598 13.52 -32.93 2.38
N GLY A 599 12.63 -32.45 3.26
CA GLY A 599 11.63 -31.44 2.93
C GLY A 599 10.54 -31.98 1.99
N ASP A 600 10.77 -31.87 0.69
CA ASP A 600 9.87 -32.32 -0.38
C ASP A 600 10.57 -33.27 -1.38
N VAL A 601 11.83 -33.65 -1.12
CA VAL A 601 12.61 -34.56 -1.96
C VAL A 601 12.82 -35.89 -1.22
N ILE A 602 12.62 -37.00 -1.92
CA ILE A 602 12.95 -38.33 -1.38
C ILE A 602 14.39 -38.68 -1.75
N VAL A 603 15.18 -39.08 -0.76
CA VAL A 603 16.58 -39.51 -0.93
C VAL A 603 16.81 -40.81 -0.18
N ASN A 604 17.79 -41.60 -0.64
CA ASN A 604 18.23 -42.78 0.10
C ASN A 604 19.16 -42.35 1.24
N ARG A 605 18.92 -42.84 2.45
CA ARG A 605 19.91 -42.77 3.52
C ARG A 605 21.10 -43.63 3.08
N LYS A 606 22.27 -43.01 2.93
CA LYS A 606 23.52 -43.75 2.71
C LYS A 606 23.85 -44.52 3.98
N ASP A 607 24.12 -45.83 3.87
CA ASP A 607 24.53 -46.68 5.00
C ASP A 607 25.99 -46.37 5.38
N GLN A 608 26.18 -45.22 6.01
CA GLN A 608 27.46 -44.75 6.52
C GLN A 608 27.40 -44.70 8.05
N ASN A 609 28.51 -45.00 8.71
CA ASN A 609 28.60 -44.93 10.16
C ASN A 609 28.62 -43.46 10.63
N PHE A 610 27.72 -43.08 11.54
CA PHE A 610 27.71 -41.76 12.17
C PHE A 610 28.98 -41.52 13.00
N PHE A 611 29.54 -42.58 13.59
CA PHE A 611 30.63 -42.51 14.56
C PHE A 611 32.02 -42.44 13.91
N GLY A 612 32.96 -41.78 14.60
CA GLY A 612 34.36 -41.58 14.19
C GLY A 612 34.71 -40.12 13.88
N ASP A 613 36.00 -39.86 13.62
CA ASP A 613 36.56 -38.51 13.45
C ASP A 613 36.45 -37.94 12.01
N ILE A 614 35.52 -38.43 11.18
CA ILE A 614 35.27 -37.81 9.87
C ILE A 614 34.34 -36.61 10.06
N PRO A 615 34.72 -35.38 9.66
CA PRO A 615 33.86 -34.20 9.81
C PRO A 615 32.47 -34.45 9.22
N THR A 616 31.46 -34.41 10.09
CA THR A 616 30.10 -34.84 9.75
C THR A 616 29.10 -33.76 10.17
N VAL A 617 28.18 -33.46 9.26
CA VAL A 617 26.98 -32.66 9.47
C VAL A 617 25.80 -33.62 9.64
N VAL A 618 25.20 -33.65 10.83
CA VAL A 618 24.01 -34.44 11.12
C VAL A 618 22.78 -33.54 11.01
N LEU A 619 21.86 -33.87 10.11
CA LEU A 619 20.54 -33.27 9.99
C LEU A 619 19.57 -34.06 10.86
N ALA A 620 19.38 -33.61 12.10
CA ALA A 620 18.65 -34.33 13.13
C ALA A 620 17.19 -33.88 13.17
N ASN A 621 16.28 -34.85 13.07
CA ASN A 621 14.88 -34.69 13.46
C ASN A 621 14.57 -35.63 14.61
N THR A 622 14.16 -35.07 15.74
CA THR A 622 13.91 -35.82 16.98
C THR A 622 12.55 -36.51 17.01
N ASN A 623 11.66 -36.22 16.07
CA ASN A 623 10.29 -36.70 16.13
C ASN A 623 10.18 -38.20 15.85
N ILE A 624 9.41 -38.91 16.68
CA ILE A 624 9.06 -40.31 16.47
C ILE A 624 7.71 -40.35 15.75
N TYR A 625 7.63 -40.90 14.54
CA TYR A 625 6.39 -40.84 13.72
C TYR A 625 5.46 -42.03 13.88
N ARG A 626 5.90 -43.06 14.61
CA ARG A 626 5.14 -44.29 14.75
C ARG A 626 3.96 -44.11 15.71
N ASP A 627 2.79 -44.56 15.28
CA ASP A 627 1.55 -44.47 16.05
C ASP A 627 1.22 -45.79 16.79
N GLN A 628 1.84 -46.91 16.44
CA GLN A 628 1.66 -48.23 17.09
C GLN A 628 2.95 -49.07 17.06
N TRP A 629 3.34 -49.67 18.18
CA TRP A 629 4.40 -50.69 18.25
C TRP A 629 4.36 -51.53 19.53
N ASN A 630 4.98 -52.71 19.48
CA ASN A 630 5.14 -53.58 20.64
C ASN A 630 5.98 -52.87 21.72
N ASN A 631 5.46 -52.80 22.95
CA ASN A 631 6.08 -52.13 24.10
C ASN A 631 6.32 -50.62 23.89
N MET A 632 5.32 -49.91 23.37
CA MET A 632 5.35 -48.45 23.24
C MET A 632 5.62 -47.77 24.59
N PRO A 633 6.59 -46.83 24.66
CA PRO A 633 6.75 -45.94 25.81
C PRO A 633 5.44 -45.23 26.10
N LYS A 634 5.09 -45.15 27.38
CA LYS A 634 3.85 -44.55 27.86
C LYS A 634 3.66 -43.11 27.38
N GLU A 635 4.76 -42.38 27.19
CA GLU A 635 4.77 -40.99 26.74
C GLU A 635 4.31 -40.85 25.29
N LEU A 636 4.39 -41.91 24.49
CA LEU A 636 3.94 -41.93 23.11
C LEU A 636 2.49 -42.43 22.99
N GLU A 637 1.94 -43.11 24.00
CA GLU A 637 0.55 -43.58 24.00
C GLU A 637 -0.44 -42.42 23.84
N ASP A 638 -1.45 -42.59 22.98
CA ASP A 638 -2.53 -41.62 22.72
C ASP A 638 -2.07 -40.19 22.30
N THR A 639 -0.83 -40.04 21.83
CA THR A 639 -0.30 -38.78 21.28
C THR A 639 0.02 -38.92 19.79
N LYS A 640 0.07 -37.80 19.06
CA LYS A 640 0.41 -37.77 17.62
C LYS A 640 1.47 -36.72 17.34
N THR A 641 2.33 -36.96 16.35
CA THR A 641 3.36 -36.00 15.90
C THR A 641 2.78 -34.68 15.39
N TYR A 642 3.66 -33.70 15.15
CA TYR A 642 3.31 -32.31 14.78
C TYR A 642 2.57 -31.56 15.90
N TYR A 643 2.75 -32.03 17.13
CA TYR A 643 2.43 -31.27 18.32
C TYR A 643 3.39 -30.06 18.40
N PHE A 644 2.88 -28.91 18.87
CA PHE A 644 3.60 -27.62 18.94
C PHE A 644 4.22 -27.13 17.60
N ASP A 645 3.82 -27.69 16.46
CA ASP A 645 4.11 -27.11 15.14
C ASP A 645 3.22 -25.87 14.97
N GLY A 646 3.86 -24.70 14.89
CA GLY A 646 3.17 -23.41 14.97
C GLY A 646 2.50 -23.15 16.33
N PRO A 647 3.28 -22.95 17.42
CA PRO A 647 2.72 -22.74 18.76
C PRO A 647 1.80 -21.51 18.87
N GLU A 648 1.95 -20.53 17.99
CA GLU A 648 1.03 -19.40 17.81
C GLU A 648 -0.41 -19.81 17.45
N GLY A 649 -0.62 -21.06 17.01
CA GLY A 649 -1.95 -21.61 16.77
C GLY A 649 -2.63 -22.17 18.01
N LEU A 650 -1.89 -22.34 19.12
CA LEU A 650 -2.34 -23.01 20.35
C LEU A 650 -2.64 -22.02 21.48
N VAL A 651 -2.20 -20.78 21.32
CA VAL A 651 -2.46 -19.67 22.23
C VAL A 651 -2.80 -18.45 21.39
N LYS A 652 -3.59 -17.52 21.93
CA LYS A 652 -4.01 -16.33 21.21
C LYS A 652 -3.70 -15.09 22.04
N ASP A 653 -2.94 -14.19 21.43
CA ASP A 653 -2.89 -12.80 21.82
C ASP A 653 -3.68 -11.93 20.83
N ASP A 654 -4.27 -10.86 21.34
CA ASP A 654 -5.02 -9.87 20.56
C ASP A 654 -4.35 -8.51 20.74
N LEU A 655 -3.99 -7.88 19.62
CA LEU A 655 -3.42 -6.54 19.61
C LEU A 655 -4.54 -5.50 19.53
N ASN A 656 -4.89 -4.92 20.67
CA ASN A 656 -5.90 -3.87 20.75
C ASN A 656 -5.28 -2.50 20.50
N VAL A 657 -5.89 -1.75 19.58
CA VAL A 657 -5.44 -0.42 19.16
C VAL A 657 -6.51 0.60 19.53
N GLY A 658 -6.13 1.70 20.17
CA GLY A 658 -7.08 2.71 20.62
C GLY A 658 -6.43 3.83 21.41
N PHE A 659 -7.20 4.51 22.26
CA PHE A 659 -6.71 5.58 23.12
C PHE A 659 -6.60 5.15 24.58
N GLY A 660 -5.54 5.54 25.26
CA GLY A 660 -5.39 5.40 26.70
C GLY A 660 -5.01 6.72 27.36
N LYS A 661 -4.39 6.65 28.53
CA LYS A 661 -4.03 7.86 29.30
C LYS A 661 -2.87 8.62 28.66
N TYR A 662 -2.06 7.95 27.84
CA TYR A 662 -0.93 8.54 27.10
C TYR A 662 -1.22 8.79 25.63
N GLY A 663 -2.50 9.00 25.25
CA GLY A 663 -2.87 9.24 23.86
C GLY A 663 -3.10 7.95 23.09
N PHE A 664 -2.55 7.88 21.88
CA PHE A 664 -2.60 6.66 21.08
C PHE A 664 -1.82 5.53 21.78
N GLU A 665 -2.49 4.41 22.03
CA GLU A 665 -1.92 3.27 22.72
C GLU A 665 -2.23 1.96 21.99
N VAL A 666 -1.29 1.02 22.11
CA VAL A 666 -1.44 -0.35 21.65
C VAL A 666 -1.28 -1.28 22.85
N ARG A 667 -2.24 -2.17 23.06
CA ARG A 667 -2.28 -3.10 24.21
C ARG A 667 -2.40 -4.53 23.73
N LEU A 668 -1.56 -5.40 24.27
CA LEU A 668 -1.66 -6.84 24.06
C LEU A 668 -2.59 -7.45 25.10
N GLU A 669 -3.62 -8.15 24.65
CA GLU A 669 -4.51 -8.96 25.49
C GLU A 669 -4.27 -10.45 25.25
N GLY A 670 -4.33 -11.25 26.32
CA GLY A 670 -4.07 -12.69 26.26
C GLY A 670 -2.59 -13.07 26.52
N PRO A 671 -2.32 -14.38 26.64
CA PRO A 671 -0.96 -14.88 26.78
C PRO A 671 -0.22 -14.88 25.44
N THR A 672 1.06 -14.54 25.46
CA THR A 672 1.91 -14.59 24.26
C THR A 672 2.35 -16.02 23.97
N THR A 673 2.78 -16.27 22.73
CA THR A 673 3.41 -17.53 22.33
C THR A 673 4.62 -17.87 23.22
N ASP A 674 5.45 -16.89 23.56
CA ASP A 674 6.63 -17.13 24.42
C ASP A 674 6.25 -17.55 25.83
N MET A 675 5.18 -16.97 26.41
CA MET A 675 4.67 -17.40 27.70
C MET A 675 4.16 -18.84 27.64
N PHE A 676 3.46 -19.21 26.56
CA PHE A 676 3.00 -20.58 26.36
C PHE A 676 4.17 -21.56 26.22
N VAL A 677 5.17 -21.24 25.40
CA VAL A 677 6.39 -22.06 25.23
C VAL A 677 7.07 -22.27 26.58
N PHE A 678 7.25 -21.21 27.36
CA PHE A 678 7.88 -21.28 28.68
C PHE A 678 7.16 -22.21 29.66
N GLU A 679 5.83 -22.15 29.73
CA GLU A 679 5.06 -23.04 30.61
C GLU A 679 5.13 -24.51 30.16
N ILE A 680 5.12 -24.78 28.85
CA ILE A 680 5.34 -26.15 28.33
C ILE A 680 6.75 -26.63 28.68
N GLN A 681 7.79 -25.81 28.44
CA GLN A 681 9.17 -26.18 28.74
C GLN A 681 9.39 -26.49 30.23
N LYS A 682 8.70 -25.81 31.16
CA LYS A 682 8.76 -26.16 32.59
C LYS A 682 8.32 -27.59 32.86
N ILE A 683 7.23 -28.02 32.24
CA ILE A 683 6.71 -29.39 32.36
C ILE A 683 7.76 -30.38 31.81
N MET A 684 8.34 -30.05 30.65
CA MET A 684 9.36 -30.87 29.99
C MET A 684 10.64 -31.00 30.82
N ARG A 685 11.21 -29.89 31.30
CA ARG A 685 12.43 -29.90 32.13
C ARG A 685 12.25 -30.76 33.37
N LYS A 686 11.14 -30.56 34.11
CA LYS A 686 10.82 -31.37 35.28
C LYS A 686 10.75 -32.86 34.93
N TYR A 687 10.16 -33.20 33.79
CA TYR A 687 10.09 -34.58 33.32
C TYR A 687 11.47 -35.16 32.99
N ILE A 688 12.30 -34.42 32.26
CA ILE A 688 13.67 -34.82 31.90
C ILE A 688 14.49 -35.04 33.17
N ASP A 689 14.54 -34.05 34.07
CA ASP A 689 15.33 -34.10 35.30
C ASP A 689 14.95 -35.31 36.19
N THR A 690 13.68 -35.71 36.17
CA THR A 690 13.20 -36.87 36.95
C THR A 690 13.57 -38.22 36.32
N ASN A 691 13.69 -38.29 34.99
CA ASN A 691 13.76 -39.56 34.27
C ASN A 691 15.11 -39.83 33.59
N ILE A 692 15.97 -38.83 33.44
CA ILE A 692 17.17 -38.91 32.60
C ILE A 692 18.16 -40.00 33.05
N ASP A 693 18.37 -40.17 34.35
CA ASP A 693 19.29 -41.18 34.89
C ASP A 693 18.81 -42.61 34.62
N ASN A 694 17.50 -42.84 34.80
CA ASN A 694 16.88 -44.13 34.49
C ASN A 694 16.86 -44.42 32.98
N PHE A 695 16.74 -43.37 32.16
CA PHE A 695 16.74 -43.47 30.71
C PHE A 695 18.11 -43.89 30.17
N ARG A 696 19.19 -43.28 30.67
CA ARG A 696 20.59 -43.63 30.31
C ARG A 696 20.94 -45.10 30.58
N LEU A 697 20.36 -45.70 31.63
CA LEU A 697 20.60 -47.09 32.01
C LEU A 697 19.93 -48.13 31.09
N LYS A 698 18.98 -47.76 30.22
CA LYS A 698 18.17 -48.69 29.41
C LYS A 698 18.51 -48.74 27.91
N ASN A 699 19.64 -48.14 27.48
CA ASN A 699 20.06 -47.94 26.08
C ASN A 699 19.11 -47.05 25.26
N GLY A 700 19.46 -45.76 25.12
CA GLY A 700 18.65 -44.74 24.43
C GLY A 700 18.69 -44.74 22.90
N GLN A 701 18.89 -45.89 22.27
CA GLN A 701 18.40 -46.10 20.90
C GLN A 701 17.21 -47.04 20.98
N ILE A 702 16.08 -46.62 20.39
CA ILE A 702 15.00 -47.56 20.05
C ILE A 702 15.62 -48.54 19.05
N SER A 703 16.13 -49.68 19.54
CA SER A 703 16.60 -50.75 18.66
C SER A 703 15.39 -51.27 17.92
N ILE A 704 15.44 -51.22 16.58
CA ILE A 704 14.51 -51.95 15.72
C ILE A 704 14.79 -53.44 15.88
#